data_AF-A0A3D0S870-F1
#
_entry.id   AF-A0A3D0S870-F1
#
_cell.length_a   1.000
_cell.length_b   1.000
_cell.length_c   1.000
_cell.angle_alpha   90.00
_cell.angle_beta   90.00
_cell.angle_gamma   90.00
#
_symmetry.space_group_name_H-M   'P 1'
#
loop_
_entity.id
_entity.type
_entity.pdbx_description
1 polymer ?
#
loop_
_entity_poly.entity_id
_entity_poly.type
_entity_poly.pdbx_seq_one_letter_code
_entity_poly.pdbx_strand_id
1 'polypeptide(L)'
;AGFEVRDVHPTHYGRMCPIETPEGPNIGLIGSLASYGRINPFGFVETPYRKVEKGKITDQVDYLTADDEDRYVIAQANATIDDQGKFVDERVLVRQRDGEVSEVLADEVDYVDVSPRQMVSVATALIPFLEHDDANRALMGANMQRQAVPLIKSDSPLVGTGMEYRAAVDAGDVLVAEKAGVVKEVSAEVIETMNDDGTYTTYRLNKFRRSNQGTCINQRPLVAEGDKLEAGSPLADGPCTDNAEIALGTNLLVAFMPWEGHNYEDAIILSQRLVQEDVLTSIHIEEHEVDARDTKLGPEEITRDIPNVSEEMLADLDERGIIRIGAEVTTGDILVGKVTPKGETELTPEERLLRAIFGEKAREVRDTSMKVPHGESGTVIGVRVFDREEGDELPPGVNQLVRVYVAQKRKISVGDKLAGRHGNKGVIAKILPIEDMPFMEDGTPVDVVLNPLGVPRRMNIGQILELHLGWLAKQGWDLDIAGDKSKAQKLAEWQQRLIDIGVEQADPDTKVATPVFDGAREDEIVGLLGATYPNRDGVRMVKEDGKAALFDGRSGEPFPDPVSVGYMYILKLHHLVDDKIHARSTGPYSMITQQPLGGKAQFGGQRFGEMEVWAMEAYGAAYALQELLTIKSDDVPGRVKVYEAIVKGENIPDSGIPESFKVLVKEMQSLCLNVEVLSQDGTSIELRDAEEDVFRAAEELGIDLSRREPSSVEEV
;
A
#
# COMPACT_ATOMS: atom_id res chain seq x y z
N ALA A 1 8.84 4.19 -25.94
CA ALA A 1 9.97 5.13 -25.87
C ALA A 1 11.26 4.35 -25.62
N GLY A 2 12.35 4.72 -26.29
CA GLY A 2 13.66 4.09 -26.14
C GLY A 2 14.37 4.47 -24.84
N PHE A 3 15.63 4.05 -24.68
CA PHE A 3 16.42 4.30 -23.47
C PHE A 3 16.75 5.79 -23.26
N GLU A 4 17.09 6.53 -24.32
CA GLU A 4 17.50 7.93 -24.23
C GLU A 4 16.45 8.85 -23.59
N VAL A 5 15.16 8.56 -23.81
CA VAL A 5 14.05 9.35 -23.24
C VAL A 5 13.84 9.07 -21.75
N ARG A 6 14.34 7.93 -21.26
CA ARG A 6 14.15 7.49 -19.86
C ARG A 6 15.30 7.89 -18.96
N ASP A 7 16.41 8.33 -19.53
CA ASP A 7 17.61 8.67 -18.79
C ASP A 7 17.49 10.06 -18.15
N VAL A 8 18.31 10.30 -17.12
CA VAL A 8 18.33 11.60 -16.44
C VAL A 8 19.15 12.58 -17.28
N HIS A 9 18.49 13.62 -17.81
CA HIS A 9 19.15 14.69 -18.52
C HIS A 9 19.65 15.78 -17.54
N PRO A 10 20.82 16.40 -17.76
CA PRO A 10 21.35 17.45 -16.86
C PRO A 10 20.39 18.62 -16.62
N THR A 11 19.60 18.99 -17.64
CA THR A 11 18.61 20.07 -17.54
C THR A 11 17.43 19.75 -16.60
N HIS A 12 17.28 18.49 -16.17
CA HIS A 12 16.29 18.11 -15.17
C HIS A 12 16.60 18.70 -13.78
N TYR A 13 17.84 19.13 -13.52
CA TYR A 13 18.24 19.72 -12.24
C TYR A 13 17.30 20.86 -11.84
N GLY A 14 16.73 20.78 -10.63
CA GLY A 14 15.77 21.77 -10.10
C GLY A 14 14.38 21.76 -10.77
N ARG A 15 14.17 20.93 -11.80
CA ARG A 15 12.93 20.87 -12.60
C ARG A 15 12.18 19.56 -12.41
N MET A 16 12.85 18.43 -12.64
CA MET A 16 12.30 17.09 -12.49
C MET A 16 13.22 16.27 -11.59
N CYS A 17 12.65 15.59 -10.60
CA CYS A 17 13.43 14.81 -9.66
C CYS A 17 14.13 13.64 -10.35
N PRO A 18 15.45 13.44 -10.16
CA PRO A 18 16.18 12.33 -10.75
C PRO A 18 15.99 11.00 -9.99
N ILE A 19 15.36 11.02 -8.82
CA ILE A 19 15.19 9.85 -7.93
C ILE A 19 13.79 9.26 -8.06
N GLU A 20 12.75 10.09 -8.00
CA GLU A 20 11.37 9.59 -7.95
C GLU A 20 10.82 9.25 -9.34
N THR A 21 10.84 7.95 -9.66
CA THR A 21 10.20 7.36 -10.84
C THR A 21 9.72 5.94 -10.52
N PRO A 22 8.67 5.41 -11.19
CA PRO A 22 8.28 4.00 -11.02
C PRO A 22 9.42 3.03 -11.36
N GLU A 23 9.56 1.95 -10.58
CA GLU A 23 10.54 0.87 -10.80
C GLU A 23 10.20 -0.05 -12.00
N GLY A 24 8.93 -0.01 -12.44
CA GLY A 24 8.42 -0.92 -13.46
C GLY A 24 8.71 -0.48 -14.90
N PRO A 25 7.93 -0.97 -15.88
CA PRO A 25 8.09 -0.64 -17.30
C PRO A 25 8.00 0.86 -17.64
N ASN A 26 7.53 1.68 -16.71
CA ASN A 26 7.35 3.12 -16.83
C ASN A 26 8.54 3.95 -16.28
N ILE A 27 9.65 3.30 -15.91
CA ILE A 27 10.85 3.99 -15.43
C ILE A 27 11.32 5.07 -16.42
N GLY A 28 11.55 6.29 -15.91
CA GLY A 28 11.98 7.45 -16.69
C GLY A 28 10.88 8.09 -17.56
N LEU A 29 9.71 7.46 -17.68
CA LEU A 29 8.55 8.03 -18.42
C LEU A 29 7.61 8.82 -17.52
N ILE A 30 7.65 8.54 -16.23
CA ILE A 30 6.86 9.23 -15.21
C ILE A 30 7.85 9.75 -14.18
N GLY A 31 8.02 11.07 -14.14
CA GLY A 31 8.81 11.75 -13.12
C GLY A 31 7.94 12.69 -12.29
N SER A 32 8.47 13.07 -11.13
CA SER A 32 7.86 14.09 -10.28
C SER A 32 8.56 15.43 -10.45
N LEU A 33 7.81 16.53 -10.32
CA LEU A 33 8.37 17.87 -10.27
C LEU A 33 9.32 17.99 -9.07
N ALA A 34 10.43 18.69 -9.25
CA ALA A 34 11.32 19.02 -8.14
C ALA A 34 10.69 20.05 -7.21
N SER A 35 11.15 20.13 -5.95
CA SER A 35 10.49 20.86 -4.86
C SER A 35 10.23 22.35 -5.15
N TYR A 36 11.09 23.00 -5.93
CA TYR A 36 10.98 24.43 -6.27
C TYR A 36 10.66 24.67 -7.75
N GLY A 37 10.46 23.61 -8.53
CA GLY A 37 10.11 23.71 -9.95
C GLY A 37 8.77 24.39 -10.14
N ARG A 38 8.66 25.26 -11.15
CA ARG A 38 7.42 25.94 -11.50
C ARG A 38 7.22 25.92 -13.01
N ILE A 39 5.98 25.77 -13.47
CA ILE A 39 5.64 25.85 -14.90
C ILE A 39 5.33 27.30 -15.26
N ASN A 40 5.99 27.81 -16.30
CA ASN A 40 5.76 29.16 -16.81
C ASN A 40 4.58 29.21 -17.81
N PRO A 41 4.12 30.41 -18.23
CA PRO A 41 2.98 30.54 -19.15
C PRO A 41 3.18 29.89 -20.52
N PHE A 42 4.41 29.59 -20.93
CA PHE A 42 4.73 28.90 -22.18
C PHE A 42 4.78 27.36 -22.03
N GLY A 43 4.67 26.85 -20.79
CA GLY A 43 4.70 25.42 -20.49
C GLY A 43 6.09 24.86 -20.18
N PHE A 44 7.12 25.71 -20.09
CA PHE A 44 8.46 25.27 -19.67
C PHE A 44 8.58 25.25 -18.15
N VAL A 45 9.39 24.32 -17.63
CA VAL A 45 9.70 24.27 -16.20
C VAL A 45 10.88 25.21 -15.91
N GLU A 46 10.66 26.11 -14.97
CA GLU A 46 11.66 27.02 -14.41
C GLU A 46 12.05 26.57 -13.01
N THR A 47 13.27 26.90 -12.60
CA THR A 47 13.75 26.72 -11.23
C THR A 47 14.35 28.04 -10.72
N PRO A 48 14.20 28.37 -9.43
CA PRO A 48 14.74 29.60 -8.87
C PRO A 48 16.23 29.52 -8.58
N TYR A 49 16.93 30.64 -8.76
CA TYR A 49 18.34 30.82 -8.40
C TYR A 49 18.56 32.20 -7.76
N ARG A 50 19.51 32.30 -6.83
CA ARG A 50 19.94 33.58 -6.24
C ARG A 50 21.01 34.21 -7.11
N LYS A 51 20.84 35.48 -7.45
CA LYS A 51 21.79 36.21 -8.30
C LYS A 51 23.06 36.57 -7.52
N VAL A 52 24.21 36.43 -8.17
CA VAL A 52 25.52 36.83 -7.64
C VAL A 52 26.00 38.08 -8.38
N GLU A 53 26.44 39.09 -7.64
CA GLU A 53 27.03 40.29 -8.20
C GLU A 53 28.42 40.53 -7.59
N LYS A 54 29.47 40.46 -8.43
CA LYS A 54 30.88 40.66 -8.01
C LYS A 54 31.29 39.75 -6.84
N GLY A 55 30.98 38.45 -6.97
CA GLY A 55 31.29 37.44 -5.96
C GLY A 55 30.46 37.52 -4.67
N LYS A 56 29.42 38.38 -4.63
CA LYS A 56 28.48 38.50 -3.50
C LYS A 56 27.10 37.99 -3.89
N ILE A 57 26.57 37.04 -3.13
CA ILE A 57 25.21 36.54 -3.27
C ILE A 57 24.22 37.64 -2.83
N THR A 58 23.19 37.85 -3.64
CA THR A 58 22.10 38.79 -3.37
C THR A 58 20.81 38.05 -3.01
N ASP A 59 19.86 38.76 -2.39
CA ASP A 59 18.52 38.24 -2.10
C ASP A 59 17.60 38.23 -3.34
N GLN A 60 18.09 38.71 -4.50
CA GLN A 60 17.33 38.66 -5.74
C GLN A 60 17.25 37.21 -6.23
N VAL A 61 16.02 36.71 -6.35
CA VAL A 61 15.74 35.37 -6.88
C VAL A 61 15.14 35.48 -8.27
N ASP A 62 15.82 34.91 -9.26
CA ASP A 62 15.37 34.85 -10.64
C ASP A 62 15.01 33.40 -11.00
N TYR A 63 13.89 33.21 -11.71
CA TYR A 63 13.46 31.89 -12.21
C TYR A 63 14.00 31.70 -13.63
N LEU A 64 14.78 30.64 -13.85
CA LEU A 64 15.43 30.37 -15.13
C LEU A 64 14.87 29.11 -15.79
N THR A 65 14.58 29.21 -17.10
CA THR A 65 14.29 28.06 -17.95
C THR A 65 15.58 27.28 -18.24
N ALA A 66 15.48 26.06 -18.79
CA ALA A 66 16.66 25.26 -19.13
C ALA A 66 17.58 25.98 -20.14
N ASP A 67 17.00 26.62 -21.15
CA ASP A 67 17.75 27.36 -22.18
C ASP A 67 18.39 28.66 -21.67
N ASP A 68 17.83 29.25 -20.61
CA ASP A 68 18.43 30.41 -19.93
C ASP A 68 19.54 29.95 -18.97
N GLU A 69 19.36 28.84 -18.26
CA GLU A 69 20.35 28.25 -17.35
C GLU A 69 21.69 28.00 -18.04
N ASP A 70 21.67 27.45 -19.25
CA ASP A 70 22.87 27.12 -20.04
C ASP A 70 23.77 28.33 -20.40
N ARG A 71 23.30 29.57 -20.18
CA ARG A 71 24.05 30.80 -20.46
C ARG A 71 24.86 31.29 -19.27
N TYR A 72 24.62 30.73 -18.08
CA TYR A 72 25.16 31.23 -16.83
C TYR A 72 25.98 30.16 -16.12
N VAL A 73 26.86 30.62 -15.22
CA VAL A 73 27.66 29.75 -14.36
C VAL A 73 27.04 29.69 -12.97
N ILE A 74 26.65 28.49 -12.52
CA ILE A 74 25.81 28.31 -11.34
C ILE A 74 26.55 27.53 -10.26
N ALA A 75 26.74 28.14 -9.10
CA ALA A 75 27.34 27.50 -7.93
C ALA A 75 26.30 26.74 -7.10
N GLN A 76 26.78 25.73 -6.37
CA GLN A 76 25.95 24.91 -5.48
C GLN A 76 25.50 25.68 -4.22
N ALA A 77 24.37 25.27 -3.64
CA ALA A 77 23.83 25.89 -2.42
C ALA A 77 24.76 25.78 -1.19
N ASN A 78 25.62 24.76 -1.14
CA ASN A 78 26.54 24.46 -0.03
C ASN A 78 27.90 25.18 -0.15
N ALA A 79 28.06 26.10 -1.10
CA ALA A 79 29.27 26.91 -1.21
C ALA A 79 29.49 27.75 0.07
N THR A 80 30.72 27.77 0.58
CA THR A 80 31.06 28.48 1.82
C THR A 80 30.97 30.00 1.61
N ILE A 81 30.18 30.67 2.45
CA ILE A 81 29.99 32.13 2.41
C ILE A 81 30.29 32.78 3.75
N ASP A 82 30.72 34.04 3.70
CA ASP A 82 30.88 34.89 4.89
C ASP A 82 29.56 35.56 5.31
N ASP A 83 29.56 36.21 6.48
CA ASP A 83 28.40 36.96 7.02
C ASP A 83 27.91 38.09 6.09
N GLN A 84 28.71 38.50 5.11
CA GLN A 84 28.38 39.54 4.14
C GLN A 84 27.85 38.97 2.81
N GLY A 85 27.74 37.64 2.70
CA GLY A 85 27.26 36.90 1.54
C GLY A 85 28.30 36.75 0.43
N LYS A 86 29.59 36.92 0.72
CA LYS A 86 30.68 36.72 -0.23
C LYS A 86 31.25 35.30 -0.10
N PHE A 87 31.66 34.71 -1.21
CA PHE A 87 32.38 33.43 -1.18
C PHE A 87 33.68 33.54 -0.37
N VAL A 88 33.89 32.57 0.52
CA VAL A 88 35.12 32.46 1.32
C VAL A 88 36.26 31.89 0.47
N ASP A 89 35.93 30.89 -0.36
CA ASP A 89 36.88 30.22 -1.23
C ASP A 89 37.13 31.02 -2.52
N GLU A 90 38.38 31.08 -2.97
CA GLU A 90 38.75 31.77 -4.22
C GLU A 90 38.17 31.07 -5.46
N ARG A 91 38.06 29.74 -5.39
CA ARG A 91 37.48 28.90 -6.43
C ARG A 91 36.26 28.17 -5.90
N VAL A 92 35.17 28.21 -6.67
CA VAL A 92 33.87 27.66 -6.29
C VAL A 92 33.48 26.57 -7.29
N LEU A 93 32.93 25.47 -6.78
CA LEU A 93 32.39 24.39 -7.60
C LEU A 93 31.10 24.84 -8.28
N VAL A 94 31.07 24.74 -9.61
CA VAL A 94 29.96 25.23 -10.44
C VAL A 94 29.51 24.21 -11.47
N ARG A 95 28.25 24.34 -11.88
CA ARG A 95 27.68 23.73 -13.08
C ARG A 95 27.76 24.74 -14.22
N GLN A 96 28.34 24.32 -15.34
CA GLN A 96 28.37 25.04 -16.60
C GLN A 96 27.41 24.39 -17.62
N ARG A 97 27.37 24.96 -18.82
CA ARG A 97 26.62 24.46 -19.97
C ARG A 97 26.83 22.95 -20.19
N ASP A 98 25.77 22.28 -20.64
CA ASP A 98 25.75 20.83 -20.91
C ASP A 98 25.99 19.95 -19.65
N GLY A 99 25.92 20.54 -18.45
CA GLY A 99 26.10 19.84 -17.18
C GLY A 99 27.57 19.59 -16.80
N GLU A 100 28.52 20.28 -17.42
CA GLU A 100 29.94 20.18 -17.06
C GLU A 100 30.20 20.75 -15.66
N VAL A 101 30.92 19.99 -14.83
CA VAL A 101 31.29 20.39 -13.47
C VAL A 101 32.74 20.86 -13.46
N SER A 102 32.98 22.06 -12.95
CA SER A 102 34.32 22.66 -12.88
C SER A 102 34.45 23.63 -11.70
N GLU A 103 35.68 24.04 -11.40
CA GLU A 103 35.97 25.07 -10.41
C GLU A 103 36.36 26.38 -11.11
N VAL A 104 35.57 27.43 -10.89
CA VAL A 104 35.79 28.78 -11.46
C VAL A 104 36.11 29.77 -10.36
N LEU A 105 36.58 30.97 -10.73
CA LEU A 105 36.79 32.04 -9.75
C LEU A 105 35.45 32.54 -9.19
N ALA A 106 35.41 32.91 -7.92
CA ALA A 106 34.20 33.43 -7.27
C ALA A 106 33.55 34.63 -7.99
N ASP A 107 34.34 35.44 -8.69
CA ASP A 107 33.86 36.59 -9.49
C ASP A 107 33.20 36.19 -10.83
N GLU A 108 33.39 34.95 -11.28
CA GLU A 108 32.83 34.39 -12.53
C GLU A 108 31.48 33.68 -12.29
N VAL A 109 31.05 33.55 -11.03
CA VAL A 109 29.76 32.94 -10.68
C VAL A 109 28.63 33.95 -10.91
N ASP A 110 27.62 33.56 -11.68
CA ASP A 110 26.46 34.39 -11.98
C ASP A 110 25.29 34.14 -11.00
N TYR A 111 25.09 32.88 -10.60
CA TYR A 111 23.97 32.45 -9.77
C TYR A 111 24.38 31.36 -8.78
N VAL A 112 23.57 31.18 -7.73
CA VAL A 112 23.70 30.10 -6.73
C VAL A 112 22.33 29.45 -6.54
N ASP A 113 22.30 28.12 -6.34
CA ASP A 113 21.08 27.40 -5.97
C ASP A 113 20.40 28.02 -4.72
N VAL A 114 19.07 27.96 -4.65
CA VAL A 114 18.33 28.52 -3.48
C VAL A 114 18.36 27.60 -2.28
N SER A 115 18.51 26.28 -2.49
CA SER A 115 18.46 25.27 -1.44
C SER A 115 19.15 23.99 -1.87
N PRO A 116 19.83 23.25 -0.97
CA PRO A 116 20.44 21.96 -1.30
C PRO A 116 19.45 20.91 -1.82
N ARG A 117 18.20 20.93 -1.34
CA ARG A 117 17.13 20.03 -1.80
C ARG A 117 16.42 20.50 -3.08
N GLN A 118 16.96 21.49 -3.79
CA GLN A 118 16.34 22.07 -4.99
C GLN A 118 16.06 21.02 -6.08
N MET A 119 16.94 20.03 -6.24
CA MET A 119 16.83 19.01 -7.30
C MET A 119 15.86 17.86 -7.00
N VAL A 120 15.43 17.67 -5.74
CA VAL A 120 14.64 16.49 -5.35
C VAL A 120 13.14 16.80 -5.25
N SER A 121 12.28 15.79 -5.43
CA SER A 121 10.84 15.94 -5.23
C SER A 121 10.47 16.02 -3.74
N VAL A 122 9.21 16.31 -3.44
CA VAL A 122 8.69 16.33 -2.06
C VAL A 122 8.88 14.97 -1.38
N ALA A 123 8.56 13.85 -2.05
CA ALA A 123 8.68 12.52 -1.47
C ALA A 123 10.14 12.13 -1.21
N THR A 124 11.05 12.49 -2.13
CA THR A 124 12.49 12.27 -1.93
C THR A 124 13.05 13.18 -0.84
N ALA A 125 12.54 14.40 -0.70
CA ALA A 125 12.93 15.33 0.35
C ALA A 125 12.52 14.89 1.77
N LEU A 126 11.64 13.90 1.91
CA LEU A 126 11.22 13.31 3.20
C LEU A 126 12.15 12.18 3.68
N ILE A 127 13.18 11.82 2.92
CA ILE A 127 14.17 10.80 3.30
C ILE A 127 15.32 11.49 4.05
N PRO A 128 15.46 11.31 5.37
CA PRO A 128 16.61 11.85 6.09
C PRO A 128 17.89 11.17 5.59
N PHE A 129 19.05 11.83 5.66
CA PHE A 129 20.34 11.27 5.23
C PHE A 129 20.35 10.71 3.79
N LEU A 130 19.55 11.28 2.89
CA LEU A 130 19.43 10.84 1.50
C LEU A 130 20.79 10.75 0.80
N GLU A 131 21.69 11.69 1.10
CA GLU A 131 23.05 11.74 0.62
C GLU A 131 23.91 10.50 0.95
N HIS A 132 23.48 9.65 1.89
CA HIS A 132 24.16 8.41 2.29
C HIS A 132 23.48 7.15 1.74
N ASP A 133 22.47 7.32 0.88
CA ASP A 133 21.76 6.25 0.22
C ASP A 133 22.05 6.22 -1.28
N ASP A 134 22.29 5.02 -1.82
CA ASP A 134 22.36 4.81 -3.26
C ASP A 134 21.02 5.17 -3.93
N ALA A 135 21.10 5.76 -5.12
CA ALA A 135 19.95 6.26 -5.86
C ALA A 135 18.86 5.19 -6.09
N ASN A 136 19.25 3.92 -6.29
CA ASN A 136 18.27 2.84 -6.47
C ASN A 136 17.44 2.62 -5.21
N ARG A 137 18.06 2.74 -4.02
CA ARG A 137 17.37 2.55 -2.74
C ARG A 137 16.58 3.78 -2.35
N ALA A 138 17.11 4.97 -2.59
CA ALA A 138 16.38 6.21 -2.44
C ALA A 138 15.10 6.24 -3.30
N LEU A 139 15.16 5.78 -4.55
CA LEU A 139 14.01 5.65 -5.45
C LEU A 139 12.95 4.72 -4.85
N MET A 140 13.36 3.55 -4.37
CA MET A 140 12.45 2.61 -3.69
C MET A 140 11.82 3.24 -2.45
N GLY A 141 12.61 3.96 -1.65
CA GLY A 141 12.18 4.68 -0.46
C GLY A 141 11.09 5.72 -0.77
N ALA A 142 11.35 6.61 -1.72
CA ALA A 142 10.40 7.63 -2.17
C ALA A 142 9.10 6.99 -2.69
N ASN A 143 9.20 5.91 -3.48
CA ASN A 143 8.03 5.20 -4.00
C ASN A 143 7.20 4.52 -2.91
N MET A 144 7.84 3.89 -1.93
CA MET A 144 7.16 3.16 -0.86
C MET A 144 6.49 4.07 0.16
N GLN A 145 7.00 5.29 0.38
CA GLN A 145 6.32 6.29 1.21
C GLN A 145 4.88 6.56 0.73
N ARG A 146 4.65 6.59 -0.59
CA ARG A 146 3.31 6.76 -1.19
C ARG A 146 2.41 5.54 -1.06
N GLN A 147 2.96 4.40 -0.67
CA GLN A 147 2.23 3.14 -0.44
C GLN A 147 1.89 2.93 1.03
N ALA A 148 2.26 3.87 1.91
CA ALA A 148 1.99 3.77 3.33
C ALA A 148 0.48 3.81 3.61
N VAL A 149 0.03 2.99 4.54
CA VAL A 149 -1.39 2.91 4.94
C VAL A 149 -1.60 3.79 6.18
N PRO A 150 -2.67 4.62 6.21
CA PRO A 150 -3.04 5.36 7.41
C PRO A 150 -3.30 4.45 8.60
N LEU A 151 -2.52 4.65 9.66
CA LEU A 151 -2.66 3.94 10.92
C LEU A 151 -3.80 4.54 11.75
N ILE A 152 -4.33 3.77 12.70
CA ILE A 152 -5.33 4.27 13.66
C ILE A 152 -4.74 5.40 14.53
N LYS A 153 -3.46 5.30 14.86
CA LYS A 153 -2.72 6.34 15.56
C LYS A 153 -1.53 6.74 14.70
N SER A 154 -1.57 7.95 14.17
CA SER A 154 -0.43 8.58 13.51
C SER A 154 0.59 9.01 14.57
N ASP A 155 1.86 8.84 14.24
CA ASP A 155 3.01 9.15 15.08
C ASP A 155 4.06 9.75 14.15
N SER A 156 4.32 11.05 14.23
CA SER A 156 5.30 11.70 13.35
C SER A 156 6.72 11.15 13.62
N PRO A 157 7.64 11.18 12.64
CA PRO A 157 9.00 10.69 12.86
C PRO A 157 9.76 11.52 13.90
N LEU A 158 10.51 10.85 14.77
CA LEU A 158 11.51 11.50 15.63
C LEU A 158 12.61 12.17 14.80
N VAL A 159 12.97 11.55 13.67
CA VAL A 159 13.97 12.07 12.73
C VAL A 159 13.26 12.48 11.43
N GLY A 160 12.93 13.75 11.28
CA GLY A 160 12.36 14.32 10.06
C GLY A 160 13.38 15.01 9.17
N THR A 161 12.91 15.68 8.11
CA THR A 161 13.74 16.55 7.24
C THR A 161 13.29 18.00 7.26
N GLY A 162 12.18 18.31 7.95
CA GLY A 162 11.52 19.61 7.94
C GLY A 162 10.66 19.83 6.69
N MET A 163 10.43 18.80 5.88
CA MET A 163 9.48 18.85 4.75
C MET A 163 8.08 18.38 5.15
N GLU A 164 7.96 17.67 6.27
CA GLU A 164 6.76 17.00 6.75
C GLU A 164 5.58 17.96 6.94
N TYR A 165 5.79 19.10 7.59
CA TYR A 165 4.75 20.12 7.82
C TYR A 165 4.20 20.67 6.50
N ARG A 166 5.10 21.13 5.61
CA ARG A 166 4.69 21.73 4.33
C ARG A 166 4.02 20.72 3.42
N ALA A 167 4.52 19.49 3.38
CA ALA A 167 3.93 18.42 2.59
C ALA A 167 2.51 18.05 3.09
N ALA A 168 2.27 18.03 4.40
CA ALA A 168 0.95 17.74 4.96
C ALA A 168 -0.07 18.87 4.70
N VAL A 169 0.33 20.12 4.94
CA VAL A 169 -0.55 21.29 4.73
C VAL A 169 -0.87 21.49 3.25
N ASP A 170 0.13 21.40 2.37
CA ASP A 170 -0.04 21.61 0.93
C ASP A 170 -0.79 20.43 0.25
N ALA A 171 -0.84 19.25 0.88
CA ALA A 171 -1.63 18.11 0.39
C ALA A 171 -3.15 18.33 0.51
N GLY A 172 -3.60 19.18 1.43
CA GLY A 172 -5.01 19.56 1.60
C GLY A 172 -5.87 18.59 2.45
N ASP A 173 -5.27 17.51 2.98
CA ASP A 173 -5.94 16.60 3.91
C ASP A 173 -5.96 17.14 5.36
N VAL A 174 -5.00 18.01 5.70
CA VAL A 174 -5.01 18.82 6.92
C VAL A 174 -5.96 19.99 6.72
N LEU A 175 -6.87 20.19 7.67
CA LEU A 175 -7.78 21.32 7.64
C LEU A 175 -7.05 22.56 8.18
N VAL A 176 -7.07 23.68 7.46
CA VAL A 176 -6.45 24.95 7.87
C VAL A 176 -7.48 26.07 8.02
N ALA A 177 -7.18 27.04 8.88
CA ALA A 177 -8.00 28.22 9.10
C ALA A 177 -7.92 29.17 7.89
N GLU A 178 -9.07 29.61 7.38
CA GLU A 178 -9.13 30.55 6.24
C GLU A 178 -8.83 31.98 6.68
N LYS A 179 -9.17 32.32 7.93
CA LYS A 179 -9.06 33.65 8.51
C LYS A 179 -8.48 33.58 9.91
N ALA A 180 -7.84 34.67 10.33
CA ALA A 180 -7.45 34.86 11.72
C ALA A 180 -8.67 35.03 12.63
N GLY A 181 -8.56 34.54 13.85
CA GLY A 181 -9.65 34.58 14.81
C GLY A 181 -9.39 33.72 16.05
N VAL A 182 -10.47 33.30 16.71
CA VAL A 182 -10.42 32.44 17.89
C VAL A 182 -11.34 31.23 17.69
N VAL A 183 -10.90 30.07 18.14
CA VAL A 183 -11.73 28.86 18.18
C VAL A 183 -12.86 29.04 19.18
N LYS A 184 -14.10 28.97 18.70
CA LYS A 184 -15.30 29.16 19.52
C LYS A 184 -15.79 27.83 20.10
N GLU A 185 -15.88 26.81 19.27
CA GLU A 185 -16.42 25.49 19.64
C GLU A 185 -15.68 24.40 18.87
N VAL A 186 -15.35 23.31 19.57
CA VAL A 186 -14.67 22.15 18.97
C VAL A 186 -15.44 20.88 19.30
N SER A 187 -15.76 20.10 18.26
CA SER A 187 -16.31 18.77 18.38
C SER A 187 -15.58 17.79 17.46
N ALA A 188 -15.90 16.49 17.57
CA ALA A 188 -15.32 15.48 16.70
C ALA A 188 -15.79 15.60 15.23
N GLU A 189 -16.86 16.35 14.94
CA GLU A 189 -17.45 16.48 13.61
C GLU A 189 -17.29 17.89 13.02
N VAL A 190 -17.22 18.90 13.88
CA VAL A 190 -17.27 20.31 13.48
C VAL A 190 -16.34 21.15 14.36
N ILE A 191 -15.64 22.10 13.73
CA ILE A 191 -14.88 23.17 14.39
C ILE A 191 -15.51 24.50 13.97
N GLU A 192 -15.92 25.33 14.94
CA GLU A 192 -16.40 26.69 14.69
C GLU A 192 -15.36 27.72 15.14
N THR A 193 -15.06 28.67 14.26
CA THR A 193 -14.19 29.81 14.56
C THR A 193 -14.98 31.11 14.57
N MET A 194 -14.64 32.00 15.50
CA MET A 194 -15.07 33.40 15.49
C MET A 194 -13.93 34.23 14.93
N ASN A 195 -14.12 34.76 13.72
CA ASN A 195 -13.09 35.52 13.01
C ASN A 195 -12.97 36.93 13.57
N ASP A 196 -11.80 37.55 13.42
CA ASP A 196 -11.56 38.92 13.90
C ASP A 196 -12.46 39.98 13.24
N ASP A 197 -13.01 39.68 12.05
CA ASP A 197 -13.96 40.53 11.33
C ASP A 197 -15.42 40.40 11.85
N GLY A 198 -15.65 39.58 12.88
CA GLY A 198 -16.96 39.33 13.47
C GLY A 198 -17.81 38.29 12.74
N THR A 199 -17.29 37.67 11.68
CA THR A 199 -17.94 36.53 11.00
C THR A 199 -17.62 35.21 11.71
N TYR A 200 -18.44 34.19 11.47
CA TYR A 200 -18.20 32.83 11.94
C TYR A 200 -17.91 31.91 10.76
N THR A 201 -16.93 31.03 10.91
CA THR A 201 -16.65 29.98 9.93
C THR A 201 -16.83 28.61 10.60
N THR A 202 -17.55 27.72 9.93
CA THR A 202 -17.82 26.37 10.41
C THR A 202 -17.15 25.36 9.48
N TYR A 203 -16.21 24.60 10.03
CA TYR A 203 -15.48 23.56 9.30
C TYR A 203 -15.99 22.17 9.67
N ARG A 204 -16.43 21.39 8.68
CA ARG A 204 -16.88 20.00 8.88
C ARG A 204 -15.73 19.02 8.66
N LEU A 205 -15.52 18.13 9.61
CA LEU A 205 -14.47 17.13 9.56
C LEU A 205 -14.93 15.88 8.81
N ASN A 206 -14.05 15.33 7.98
CA ASN A 206 -14.26 14.05 7.34
C ASN A 206 -14.05 12.92 8.35
N LYS A 207 -15.11 12.15 8.66
CA LYS A 207 -15.04 11.03 9.61
C LYS A 207 -15.29 9.70 8.89
N PHE A 208 -14.34 8.77 9.03
CA PHE A 208 -14.40 7.41 8.49
C PHE A 208 -14.84 7.34 7.03
N ARG A 209 -14.28 8.20 6.18
CA ARG A 209 -14.56 8.19 4.74
C ARG A 209 -13.64 7.22 4.02
N ARG A 210 -14.21 6.47 3.08
CA ARG A 210 -13.45 5.59 2.19
C ARG A 210 -12.63 6.42 1.21
N SER A 211 -11.34 6.11 1.07
CA SER A 211 -10.48 6.63 0.00
C SER A 211 -10.63 5.80 -1.28
N ASN A 212 -10.06 6.28 -2.39
CA ASN A 212 -10.07 5.53 -3.65
C ASN A 212 -9.42 4.15 -3.55
N GLN A 213 -8.44 3.98 -2.67
CA GLN A 213 -7.76 2.70 -2.44
C GLN A 213 -8.39 1.89 -1.29
N GLY A 214 -9.53 2.30 -0.74
CA GLY A 214 -10.15 1.61 0.40
C GLY A 214 -9.49 1.90 1.75
N THR A 215 -8.55 2.85 1.84
CA THR A 215 -8.02 3.31 3.13
C THR A 215 -8.99 4.27 3.83
N CYS A 216 -8.79 4.50 5.13
CA CYS A 216 -9.64 5.37 5.93
C CYS A 216 -9.14 6.83 5.95
N ILE A 217 -10.00 7.76 5.53
CA ILE A 217 -9.83 9.20 5.73
C ILE A 217 -10.60 9.59 6.99
N ASN A 218 -9.86 10.04 8.02
CA ASN A 218 -10.44 10.42 9.30
C ASN A 218 -9.72 11.63 9.88
N GLN A 219 -10.39 12.77 9.91
CA GLN A 219 -9.88 14.01 10.45
C GLN A 219 -10.14 14.14 11.97
N ARG A 220 -9.20 14.72 12.70
CA ARG A 220 -9.25 14.91 14.16
C ARG A 220 -8.87 16.34 14.52
N PRO A 221 -9.66 17.04 15.34
CA PRO A 221 -9.29 18.38 15.79
C PRO A 221 -7.92 18.40 16.47
N LEU A 222 -7.12 19.40 16.13
CA LEU A 222 -5.83 19.72 16.78
C LEU A 222 -5.98 20.83 17.82
N VAL A 223 -6.92 21.74 17.58
CA VAL A 223 -7.12 22.95 18.38
C VAL A 223 -8.12 22.72 19.52
N ALA A 224 -8.02 23.53 20.55
CA ALA A 224 -8.95 23.61 21.67
C ALA A 224 -9.78 24.91 21.62
N GLU A 225 -10.89 24.93 22.36
CA GLU A 225 -11.69 26.14 22.52
C GLU A 225 -10.87 27.27 23.16
N GLY A 226 -10.93 28.47 22.57
CA GLY A 226 -10.18 29.64 23.01
C GLY A 226 -8.81 29.81 22.35
N ASP A 227 -8.34 28.85 21.54
CA ASP A 227 -7.08 28.98 20.81
C ASP A 227 -7.16 30.12 19.78
N LYS A 228 -6.08 30.88 19.68
CA LYS A 228 -5.92 31.94 18.68
C LYS A 228 -5.38 31.37 17.39
N LEU A 229 -5.96 31.80 16.28
CA LEU A 229 -5.66 31.31 14.94
C LEU A 229 -5.17 32.46 14.07
N GLU A 230 -4.20 32.15 13.22
CA GLU A 230 -3.84 32.97 12.08
C GLU A 230 -4.39 32.33 10.80
N ALA A 231 -4.42 33.08 9.70
CA ALA A 231 -4.77 32.50 8.41
C ALA A 231 -3.71 31.45 8.02
N GLY A 232 -4.15 30.23 7.72
CA GLY A 232 -3.30 29.08 7.43
C GLY A 232 -2.95 28.23 8.65
N SER A 233 -3.37 28.59 9.87
CA SER A 233 -3.14 27.75 11.06
C SER A 233 -3.84 26.39 10.91
N PRO A 234 -3.18 25.25 11.18
CA PRO A 234 -3.81 23.95 11.19
C PRO A 234 -4.91 23.84 12.26
N LEU A 235 -6.08 23.34 11.87
CA LEU A 235 -7.25 23.15 12.72
C LEU A 235 -7.48 21.68 13.08
N ALA A 236 -7.21 20.78 12.12
CA ALA A 236 -7.42 19.35 12.29
C ALA A 236 -6.43 18.55 11.46
N ASP A 237 -5.88 17.50 12.07
CA ASP A 237 -5.10 16.47 11.39
C ASP A 237 -6.01 15.63 10.50
N GLY A 238 -5.45 15.13 9.39
CA GLY A 238 -6.05 14.18 8.48
C GLY A 238 -5.46 12.75 8.62
N PRO A 239 -5.63 11.90 7.59
CA PRO A 239 -4.93 10.62 7.53
C PRO A 239 -3.41 10.82 7.40
N CYS A 240 -2.63 9.98 8.09
CA CYS A 240 -1.17 10.06 8.07
C CYS A 240 -0.61 11.44 8.47
N THR A 241 -1.22 12.12 9.45
CA THR A 241 -0.68 13.37 10.01
C THR A 241 -0.73 13.38 11.52
N ASP A 242 0.29 13.98 12.14
CA ASP A 242 0.36 14.23 13.59
C ASP A 242 0.88 15.67 13.80
N ASN A 243 0.06 16.52 14.42
CA ASN A 243 0.35 17.95 14.62
C ASN A 243 0.66 18.69 13.31
N ALA A 244 -0.12 18.41 12.26
CA ALA A 244 0.04 18.95 10.91
C ALA A 244 1.36 18.59 10.21
N GLU A 245 2.07 17.57 10.69
CA GLU A 245 3.22 16.98 10.02
C GLU A 245 2.86 15.62 9.42
N ILE A 246 3.46 15.26 8.28
CA ILE A 246 3.31 13.93 7.70
C ILE A 246 3.78 12.84 8.68
N ALA A 247 2.90 11.88 8.94
CA ALA A 247 3.08 10.74 9.82
C ALA A 247 2.67 9.42 9.13
N LEU A 248 3.50 8.95 8.19
CA LEU A 248 3.28 7.73 7.38
C LEU A 248 3.49 6.39 8.11
N GLY A 249 4.00 6.41 9.34
CA GLY A 249 4.47 5.23 10.05
C GLY A 249 4.52 5.47 11.56
N THR A 250 5.48 4.85 12.22
CA THR A 250 5.72 5.01 13.65
C THR A 250 7.17 4.73 14.00
N ASN A 251 7.63 5.32 15.11
CA ASN A 251 8.98 5.16 15.64
C ASN A 251 9.08 3.84 16.42
N LEU A 252 9.89 2.90 15.93
CA LEU A 252 10.07 1.59 16.55
C LEU A 252 11.49 1.39 17.04
N LEU A 253 11.65 0.73 18.19
CA LEU A 253 12.97 0.34 18.70
C LEU A 253 13.50 -0.85 17.89
N VAL A 254 14.56 -0.63 17.12
CA VAL A 254 15.12 -1.61 16.18
C VAL A 254 16.45 -2.13 16.69
N ALA A 255 16.70 -3.44 16.51
CA ALA A 255 18.02 -4.05 16.64
C ALA A 255 18.50 -4.63 15.30
N PHE A 256 19.75 -4.35 14.94
CA PHE A 256 20.39 -4.95 13.76
C PHE A 256 21.20 -6.18 14.15
N MET A 257 20.55 -7.35 14.11
CA MET A 257 21.20 -8.65 14.35
C MET A 257 20.46 -9.78 13.62
N PRO A 258 21.14 -10.84 13.16
CA PRO A 258 20.46 -12.07 12.76
C PRO A 258 19.81 -12.72 13.98
N TRP A 259 18.61 -13.30 13.82
CA TRP A 259 17.91 -13.98 14.92
C TRP A 259 17.25 -15.26 14.45
N GLU A 260 17.82 -16.40 14.84
CA GLU A 260 17.31 -17.77 14.60
C GLU A 260 16.88 -18.06 13.14
N GLY A 261 17.46 -17.36 12.17
CA GLY A 261 17.09 -17.45 10.74
C GLY A 261 15.71 -16.87 10.38
N HIS A 262 14.97 -16.31 11.34
CA HIS A 262 13.64 -15.75 11.08
C HIS A 262 13.68 -14.45 10.29
N ASN A 263 14.77 -13.69 10.39
CA ASN A 263 15.04 -12.52 9.56
C ASN A 263 16.04 -12.82 8.42
N TYR A 264 16.06 -14.05 7.91
CA TYR A 264 16.89 -14.41 6.75
C TYR A 264 16.52 -13.56 5.53
N GLU A 265 17.54 -13.11 4.78
CA GLU A 265 17.42 -12.13 3.68
C GLU A 265 16.73 -10.83 4.13
N ASP A 266 15.50 -10.58 3.67
CA ASP A 266 14.71 -9.37 3.94
C ASP A 266 13.54 -9.63 4.89
N ALA A 267 13.46 -10.80 5.51
CA ALA A 267 12.41 -11.08 6.47
C ALA A 267 12.54 -10.19 7.71
N ILE A 268 11.39 -9.77 8.24
CA ILE A 268 11.31 -8.91 9.43
C ILE A 268 10.69 -9.69 10.58
N ILE A 269 11.25 -9.51 11.78
CA ILE A 269 10.70 -10.02 13.03
C ILE A 269 10.09 -8.85 13.79
N LEU A 270 8.89 -9.04 14.33
CA LEU A 270 8.21 -8.04 15.15
C LEU A 270 7.91 -8.57 16.55
N SER A 271 7.89 -7.65 17.52
CA SER A 271 7.33 -7.88 18.85
C SER A 271 5.80 -7.94 18.80
N GLN A 272 5.22 -8.88 19.54
CA GLN A 272 3.77 -8.98 19.73
C GLN A 272 3.17 -7.73 20.38
N ARG A 273 3.97 -6.89 21.07
CA ARG A 273 3.56 -5.58 21.58
C ARG A 273 2.84 -4.75 20.53
N LEU A 274 3.37 -4.74 19.30
CA LEU A 274 2.84 -3.94 18.19
C LEU A 274 1.42 -4.38 17.77
N VAL A 275 1.08 -5.65 17.99
CA VAL A 275 -0.26 -6.22 17.74
C VAL A 275 -1.21 -5.95 18.91
N GLN A 276 -0.70 -6.04 20.15
CA GLN A 276 -1.48 -5.84 21.37
C GLN A 276 -1.89 -4.38 21.55
N GLU A 277 -0.96 -3.45 21.29
CA GLU A 277 -1.15 -2.01 21.45
C GLU A 277 -1.69 -1.32 20.17
N ASP A 278 -2.02 -2.08 19.13
CA ASP A 278 -2.55 -1.58 17.87
C ASP A 278 -1.65 -0.53 17.16
N VAL A 279 -0.33 -0.62 17.36
CA VAL A 279 0.66 0.35 16.87
C VAL A 279 0.67 0.42 15.34
N LEU A 280 0.63 -0.73 14.67
CA LEU A 280 0.61 -0.85 13.20
C LEU A 280 -0.78 -1.26 12.67
N THR A 281 -1.84 -0.93 13.41
CA THR A 281 -3.21 -1.28 13.00
C THR A 281 -3.80 -0.18 12.11
N SER A 282 -4.47 -0.59 11.02
CA SER A 282 -5.08 0.30 10.02
C SER A 282 -6.58 -0.02 9.86
N ILE A 283 -7.35 0.96 9.38
CA ILE A 283 -8.76 0.76 9.02
C ILE A 283 -8.88 0.76 7.50
N HIS A 284 -9.53 -0.28 6.98
CA HIS A 284 -9.85 -0.44 5.56
C HIS A 284 -11.37 -0.41 5.41
N ILE A 285 -11.87 0.30 4.40
CA ILE A 285 -13.30 0.44 4.14
C ILE A 285 -13.57 -0.05 2.74
N GLU A 286 -14.29 -1.16 2.64
CA GLU A 286 -14.74 -1.72 1.38
C GLU A 286 -16.14 -1.23 1.04
N GLU A 287 -16.39 -1.03 -0.24
CA GLU A 287 -17.68 -0.62 -0.79
C GLU A 287 -18.24 -1.76 -1.62
N HIS A 288 -19.37 -2.31 -1.17
CA HIS A 288 -20.10 -3.35 -1.87
C HIS A 288 -21.34 -2.74 -2.52
N GLU A 289 -21.46 -2.87 -3.84
CA GLU A 289 -22.57 -2.33 -4.62
C GLU A 289 -23.37 -3.42 -5.32
N VAL A 290 -24.69 -3.42 -5.13
CA VAL A 290 -25.63 -4.27 -5.89
C VAL A 290 -26.77 -3.45 -6.44
N ASP A 291 -27.14 -3.74 -7.69
CA ASP A 291 -28.30 -3.17 -8.36
C ASP A 291 -29.42 -4.20 -8.54
N ALA A 292 -30.65 -3.71 -8.52
CA ALA A 292 -31.85 -4.43 -8.95
C ALA A 292 -32.34 -3.83 -10.28
N ARG A 293 -32.44 -4.70 -11.29
CA ARG A 293 -32.68 -4.30 -12.69
C ARG A 293 -33.87 -5.00 -13.31
N ASP A 294 -34.39 -4.42 -14.38
CA ASP A 294 -35.40 -5.06 -15.23
C ASP A 294 -34.78 -6.20 -16.04
N THR A 295 -35.31 -7.42 -15.87
CA THR A 295 -34.93 -8.58 -16.69
C THR A 295 -36.03 -8.92 -17.69
N LYS A 296 -35.74 -9.84 -18.62
CA LYS A 296 -36.74 -10.33 -19.59
C LYS A 296 -37.93 -11.03 -18.94
N LEU A 297 -37.74 -11.62 -17.76
CA LEU A 297 -38.74 -12.41 -17.04
C LEU A 297 -39.48 -11.61 -15.97
N GLY A 298 -39.04 -10.39 -15.70
CA GLY A 298 -39.58 -9.51 -14.67
C GLY A 298 -38.47 -8.67 -14.01
N PRO A 299 -38.84 -7.68 -13.17
CA PRO A 299 -37.86 -6.93 -12.40
C PRO A 299 -37.19 -7.82 -11.33
N GLU A 300 -35.92 -7.56 -11.06
CA GLU A 300 -35.28 -8.04 -9.83
C GLU A 300 -35.81 -7.24 -8.63
N GLU A 301 -35.93 -7.89 -7.49
CA GLU A 301 -36.46 -7.27 -6.26
C GLU A 301 -35.44 -7.41 -5.13
N ILE A 302 -35.20 -6.31 -4.41
CA ILE A 302 -34.47 -6.31 -3.15
C ILE A 302 -35.49 -6.62 -2.04
N THR A 303 -35.30 -7.74 -1.35
CA THR A 303 -36.26 -8.23 -0.36
C THR A 303 -35.59 -9.10 0.69
N ARG A 304 -36.16 -9.11 1.89
CA ARG A 304 -35.79 -10.03 2.97
C ARG A 304 -36.26 -11.46 2.69
N ASP A 305 -37.22 -11.63 1.80
CA ASP A 305 -37.91 -12.90 1.55
C ASP A 305 -37.18 -13.75 0.50
N ILE A 306 -36.06 -14.34 0.93
CA ILE A 306 -35.13 -15.09 0.09
C ILE A 306 -35.43 -16.60 0.20
N PRO A 307 -35.62 -17.32 -0.92
CA PRO A 307 -35.92 -18.75 -0.87
C PRO A 307 -34.74 -19.57 -0.35
N ASN A 308 -35.03 -20.62 0.43
CA ASN A 308 -34.05 -21.59 0.94
C ASN A 308 -32.95 -21.01 1.86
N VAL A 309 -33.19 -19.85 2.47
CA VAL A 309 -32.29 -19.23 3.46
C VAL A 309 -32.90 -19.37 4.86
N SER A 310 -32.09 -19.70 5.86
CA SER A 310 -32.54 -19.84 7.25
C SER A 310 -32.84 -18.48 7.89
N GLU A 311 -33.75 -18.44 8.87
CA GLU A 311 -34.05 -17.19 9.61
C GLU A 311 -32.82 -16.62 10.34
N GLU A 312 -31.88 -17.48 10.74
CA GLU A 312 -30.62 -17.08 11.40
C GLU A 312 -29.75 -16.23 10.47
N MET A 313 -29.60 -16.62 9.20
CA MET A 313 -28.85 -15.83 8.20
C MET A 313 -29.55 -14.51 7.84
N LEU A 314 -30.85 -14.39 8.10
CA LEU A 314 -31.64 -13.17 7.86
C LEU A 314 -31.71 -12.27 9.10
N ALA A 315 -31.14 -12.67 10.24
CA ALA A 315 -31.33 -12.00 11.52
C ALA A 315 -30.82 -10.56 11.53
N ASP A 316 -29.71 -10.29 10.83
CA ASP A 316 -29.08 -8.97 10.75
C ASP A 316 -29.64 -8.08 9.62
N LEU A 317 -30.48 -8.63 8.74
CA LEU A 317 -31.15 -7.85 7.71
C LEU A 317 -32.32 -7.05 8.30
N ASP A 318 -32.61 -5.89 7.71
CA ASP A 318 -33.80 -5.11 8.00
C ASP A 318 -35.05 -5.70 7.30
N GLU A 319 -36.17 -4.99 7.37
CA GLU A 319 -37.43 -5.41 6.73
C GLU A 319 -37.39 -5.39 5.19
N ARG A 320 -36.45 -4.64 4.60
CA ARG A 320 -36.22 -4.54 3.15
C ARG A 320 -35.26 -5.61 2.65
N GLY A 321 -34.57 -6.30 3.55
CA GLY A 321 -33.54 -7.28 3.21
C GLY A 321 -32.14 -6.67 3.10
N ILE A 322 -31.90 -5.49 3.67
CA ILE A 322 -30.59 -4.83 3.67
C ILE A 322 -29.97 -4.95 5.06
N ILE A 323 -28.68 -5.24 5.13
CA ILE A 323 -27.94 -5.38 6.39
C ILE A 323 -28.00 -4.10 7.24
N ARG A 324 -28.19 -4.25 8.56
CA ARG A 324 -28.23 -3.13 9.50
C ARG A 324 -26.85 -2.54 9.77
N ILE A 325 -26.80 -1.23 9.98
CA ILE A 325 -25.58 -0.53 10.41
C ILE A 325 -25.18 -1.03 11.81
N GLY A 326 -23.90 -1.32 12.00
CA GLY A 326 -23.35 -1.88 13.23
C GLY A 326 -23.34 -3.41 13.30
N ALA A 327 -23.89 -4.10 12.30
CA ALA A 327 -23.75 -5.56 12.21
C ALA A 327 -22.30 -5.95 11.92
N GLU A 328 -21.80 -6.97 12.62
CA GLU A 328 -20.55 -7.63 12.28
C GLU A 328 -20.85 -8.70 11.23
N VAL A 329 -20.09 -8.69 10.15
CA VAL A 329 -20.29 -9.57 9.01
C VAL A 329 -19.01 -10.33 8.71
N THR A 330 -19.17 -11.56 8.26
CA THR A 330 -18.13 -12.50 7.89
C THR A 330 -18.37 -13.06 6.49
N THR A 331 -17.39 -13.79 5.95
CA THR A 331 -17.46 -14.37 4.61
C THR A 331 -18.74 -15.21 4.43
N GLY A 332 -19.51 -14.89 3.39
CA GLY A 332 -20.74 -15.60 3.04
C GLY A 332 -22.04 -15.00 3.61
N ASP A 333 -21.94 -14.08 4.58
CA ASP A 333 -23.10 -13.40 5.14
C ASP A 333 -23.78 -12.51 4.08
N ILE A 334 -25.10 -12.38 4.17
CA ILE A 334 -25.91 -11.61 3.21
C ILE A 334 -25.85 -10.13 3.59
N LEU A 335 -25.37 -9.29 2.66
CA LEU A 335 -25.40 -7.83 2.81
C LEU A 335 -26.70 -7.24 2.28
N VAL A 336 -27.16 -7.73 1.13
CA VAL A 336 -28.39 -7.27 0.48
C VAL A 336 -29.09 -8.46 -0.15
N GLY A 337 -30.27 -8.78 0.37
CA GLY A 337 -31.17 -9.79 -0.15
C GLY A 337 -31.71 -9.37 -1.52
N LYS A 338 -31.42 -10.17 -2.55
CA LYS A 338 -31.89 -9.93 -3.91
C LYS A 338 -32.41 -11.20 -4.54
N VAL A 339 -33.56 -11.10 -5.20
CA VAL A 339 -34.18 -12.20 -5.91
C VAL A 339 -34.38 -11.85 -7.39
N THR A 340 -34.05 -12.79 -8.27
CA THR A 340 -34.21 -12.65 -9.72
C THR A 340 -35.26 -13.64 -10.22
N PRO A 341 -36.27 -13.23 -11.01
CA PRO A 341 -37.25 -14.14 -11.59
C PRO A 341 -36.62 -15.24 -12.45
N LYS A 342 -37.06 -16.49 -12.26
CA LYS A 342 -36.60 -17.71 -12.97
C LYS A 342 -37.74 -18.28 -13.82
N GLY A 343 -37.46 -18.64 -15.07
CA GLY A 343 -38.45 -19.25 -15.96
C GLY A 343 -38.68 -20.74 -15.68
N GLU A 344 -39.87 -21.27 -16.02
CA GLU A 344 -40.23 -22.69 -15.81
C GLU A 344 -39.30 -23.69 -16.54
N THR A 345 -38.69 -23.29 -17.65
CA THR A 345 -37.82 -24.16 -18.48
C THR A 345 -36.40 -24.34 -17.93
N GLU A 346 -36.00 -23.55 -16.93
CA GLU A 346 -34.65 -23.59 -16.35
C GLU A 346 -34.51 -24.56 -15.16
N LEU A 347 -35.57 -25.30 -14.80
CA LEU A 347 -35.50 -26.31 -13.74
C LEU A 347 -34.91 -27.60 -14.30
N THR A 348 -33.94 -28.17 -13.60
CA THR A 348 -33.44 -29.50 -13.95
C THR A 348 -34.52 -30.56 -13.71
N PRO A 349 -34.51 -31.72 -14.40
CA PRO A 349 -35.45 -32.80 -14.13
C PRO A 349 -35.52 -33.20 -12.65
N GLU A 350 -34.38 -33.17 -11.96
CA GLU A 350 -34.24 -33.45 -10.53
C GLU A 350 -34.92 -32.37 -9.67
N GLU A 351 -34.69 -31.09 -9.97
CA GLU A 351 -35.38 -29.97 -9.29
C GLU A 351 -36.91 -30.05 -9.51
N ARG A 352 -37.35 -30.40 -10.72
CA ARG A 352 -38.78 -30.61 -11.03
C ARG A 352 -39.37 -31.77 -10.24
N LEU A 353 -38.63 -32.86 -10.08
CA LEU A 353 -39.05 -34.01 -9.29
C LEU A 353 -39.13 -33.66 -7.80
N LEU A 354 -38.11 -33.00 -7.25
CA LEU A 354 -38.10 -32.53 -5.87
C LEU A 354 -39.30 -31.62 -5.58
N ARG A 355 -39.61 -30.70 -6.51
CA ARG A 355 -40.81 -29.84 -6.43
C ARG A 355 -42.10 -30.65 -6.40
N ALA A 356 -42.21 -31.68 -7.22
CA ALA A 356 -43.39 -32.55 -7.26
C ALA A 356 -43.55 -33.38 -5.97
N ILE A 357 -42.44 -33.79 -5.35
CA ILE A 357 -42.43 -34.60 -4.11
C ILE A 357 -42.76 -33.74 -2.89
N PHE A 358 -42.08 -32.61 -2.71
CA PHE A 358 -42.19 -31.78 -1.50
C PHE A 358 -43.38 -30.82 -1.53
N GLY A 359 -44.03 -30.64 -2.69
CA GLY A 359 -45.20 -29.77 -2.82
C GLY A 359 -44.91 -28.32 -2.46
N GLU A 360 -43.63 -27.94 -2.41
CA GLU A 360 -43.21 -26.58 -2.13
C GLU A 360 -43.78 -25.69 -3.23
N LYS A 361 -44.55 -24.68 -2.80
CA LYS A 361 -44.82 -23.50 -3.63
C LYS A 361 -43.51 -22.74 -3.75
N ALA A 362 -42.54 -23.31 -4.46
CA ALA A 362 -41.29 -22.66 -4.78
C ALA A 362 -41.65 -21.39 -5.54
N ARG A 363 -41.30 -20.24 -4.98
CA ARG A 363 -41.40 -18.97 -5.68
C ARG A 363 -40.54 -19.06 -6.93
N GLU A 364 -41.02 -18.50 -8.03
CA GLU A 364 -40.36 -18.50 -9.34
C GLU A 364 -39.16 -17.53 -9.36
N VAL A 365 -38.33 -17.55 -8.32
CA VAL A 365 -37.22 -16.62 -8.14
C VAL A 365 -36.00 -17.37 -7.63
N ARG A 366 -34.82 -16.88 -8.02
CA ARG A 366 -33.51 -17.37 -7.62
C ARG A 366 -32.85 -16.36 -6.69
N ASP A 367 -32.16 -16.87 -5.66
CA ASP A 367 -31.26 -16.06 -4.81
C ASP A 367 -30.09 -15.52 -5.66
N THR A 368 -30.04 -14.20 -5.80
CA THR A 368 -28.94 -13.43 -6.41
C THR A 368 -28.44 -12.36 -5.45
N SER A 369 -28.62 -12.61 -4.14
CA SER A 369 -28.25 -11.72 -3.06
C SER A 369 -26.75 -11.43 -3.07
N MET A 370 -26.42 -10.20 -2.67
CA MET A 370 -25.05 -9.80 -2.42
C MET A 370 -24.58 -10.39 -1.10
N LYS A 371 -23.47 -11.12 -1.18
CA LYS A 371 -22.82 -11.76 -0.03
C LYS A 371 -21.43 -11.18 0.19
N VAL A 372 -20.96 -11.21 1.43
CA VAL A 372 -19.60 -10.80 1.77
C VAL A 372 -18.59 -11.71 1.05
N PRO A 373 -17.63 -11.15 0.29
CA PRO A 373 -16.60 -11.92 -0.41
C PRO A 373 -15.72 -12.77 0.52
N HIS A 374 -14.99 -13.71 -0.09
CA HIS A 374 -14.06 -14.58 0.63
C HIS A 374 -12.88 -13.82 1.21
N GLY A 375 -12.57 -14.09 2.48
CA GLY A 375 -11.46 -13.44 3.19
C GLY A 375 -11.79 -12.05 3.68
N GLU A 376 -13.06 -11.65 3.60
CA GLU A 376 -13.55 -10.38 4.10
C GLU A 376 -14.35 -10.57 5.39
N SER A 377 -14.15 -9.65 6.34
CA SER A 377 -14.93 -9.54 7.56
C SER A 377 -14.83 -8.11 8.10
N GLY A 378 -15.85 -7.64 8.81
CA GLY A 378 -15.83 -6.30 9.37
C GLY A 378 -17.18 -5.87 9.92
N THR A 379 -17.31 -4.58 10.21
CA THR A 379 -18.54 -3.98 10.71
C THR A 379 -19.14 -3.08 9.64
N VAL A 380 -20.46 -3.18 9.45
CA VAL A 380 -21.18 -2.28 8.54
C VAL A 380 -21.22 -0.87 9.14
N ILE A 381 -20.58 0.10 8.49
CA ILE A 381 -20.52 1.49 8.99
C ILE A 381 -21.50 2.42 8.29
N GLY A 382 -22.03 2.03 7.14
CA GLY A 382 -22.97 2.86 6.39
C GLY A 382 -23.63 2.09 5.26
N VAL A 383 -24.87 2.49 4.98
CA VAL A 383 -25.66 1.99 3.86
C VAL A 383 -26.20 3.20 3.11
N ARG A 384 -26.07 3.20 1.78
CA ARG A 384 -26.69 4.19 0.90
C ARG A 384 -27.59 3.46 -0.08
N VAL A 385 -28.84 3.89 -0.14
CA VAL A 385 -29.84 3.39 -1.08
C VAL A 385 -30.15 4.51 -2.04
N PHE A 386 -30.19 4.18 -3.32
CA PHE A 386 -30.66 5.07 -4.38
C PHE A 386 -31.83 4.40 -5.06
N ASP A 387 -32.91 5.15 -5.25
CA ASP A 387 -34.17 4.63 -5.77
C ASP A 387 -34.69 5.49 -6.90
N ARG A 388 -35.02 4.85 -8.03
CA ARG A 388 -35.59 5.55 -9.19
C ARG A 388 -36.93 6.20 -8.82
N GLU A 389 -37.72 5.59 -7.96
CA GLU A 389 -39.03 6.12 -7.55
C GLU A 389 -38.89 7.39 -6.69
N GLU A 390 -37.80 7.53 -5.95
CA GLU A 390 -37.48 8.72 -5.15
C GLU A 390 -36.86 9.86 -5.98
N GLY A 391 -36.63 9.62 -7.28
CA GLY A 391 -36.11 10.60 -8.22
C GLY A 391 -34.59 10.59 -8.37
N ASP A 392 -33.91 9.55 -7.89
CA ASP A 392 -32.46 9.39 -8.08
C ASP A 392 -32.12 9.05 -9.54
N GLU A 393 -31.02 9.63 -10.02
CA GLU A 393 -30.51 9.34 -11.36
C GLU A 393 -29.79 7.98 -11.39
N LEU A 394 -30.48 6.96 -11.92
CA LEU A 394 -29.96 5.60 -12.07
C LEU A 394 -29.76 5.21 -13.54
N PRO A 395 -28.80 4.31 -13.86
CA PRO A 395 -28.62 3.79 -15.21
C PRO A 395 -29.92 3.20 -15.79
N PRO A 396 -30.15 3.29 -17.11
CA PRO A 396 -31.35 2.74 -17.74
C PRO A 396 -31.56 1.26 -17.38
N GLY A 397 -32.77 0.91 -16.95
CA GLY A 397 -33.12 -0.46 -16.52
C GLY A 397 -32.76 -0.81 -15.08
N VAL A 398 -32.05 0.04 -14.33
CA VAL A 398 -31.81 -0.15 -12.88
C VAL A 398 -32.89 0.55 -12.06
N ASN A 399 -33.63 -0.18 -11.24
CA ASN A 399 -34.72 0.37 -10.42
C ASN A 399 -34.22 0.85 -9.05
N GLN A 400 -33.32 0.09 -8.44
CA GLN A 400 -32.74 0.39 -7.14
C GLN A 400 -31.26 0.04 -7.10
N LEU A 401 -30.45 0.84 -6.41
CA LEU A 401 -29.02 0.61 -6.20
C LEU A 401 -28.71 0.73 -4.71
N VAL A 402 -28.08 -0.30 -4.14
CA VAL A 402 -27.70 -0.32 -2.73
C VAL A 402 -26.19 -0.43 -2.61
N ARG A 403 -25.60 0.47 -1.83
CA ARG A 403 -24.18 0.46 -1.44
C ARG A 403 -24.04 0.20 0.04
N VAL A 404 -23.23 -0.78 0.39
CA VAL A 404 -22.92 -1.14 1.78
C VAL A 404 -21.44 -0.91 2.02
N TYR A 405 -21.12 -0.15 3.06
CA TYR A 405 -19.76 0.15 3.48
C TYR A 405 -19.38 -0.73 4.66
N VAL A 406 -18.38 -1.59 4.48
CA VAL A 406 -17.86 -2.51 5.51
C VAL A 406 -16.48 -2.04 5.93
N ALA A 407 -16.31 -1.70 7.21
CA ALA A 407 -15.03 -1.30 7.77
C ALA A 407 -14.35 -2.45 8.50
N GLN A 408 -13.06 -2.60 8.26
CA GLN A 408 -12.23 -3.67 8.79
C GLN A 408 -11.06 -3.07 9.56
N LYS A 409 -10.91 -3.48 10.82
CA LYS A 409 -9.73 -3.13 11.63
C LYS A 409 -8.65 -4.18 11.41
N ARG A 410 -7.67 -3.87 10.58
CA ARG A 410 -6.59 -4.79 10.20
C ARG A 410 -5.35 -4.57 11.06
N LYS A 411 -5.13 -5.49 11.99
CA LYS A 411 -3.87 -5.58 12.75
C LYS A 411 -2.72 -5.97 11.82
N ILE A 412 -1.49 -5.78 12.28
CA ILE A 412 -0.33 -6.24 11.54
C ILE A 412 -0.22 -7.78 11.64
N SER A 413 0.02 -8.43 10.51
CA SER A 413 0.02 -9.89 10.38
C SER A 413 1.30 -10.41 9.72
N VAL A 414 1.60 -11.70 9.95
CA VAL A 414 2.68 -12.40 9.23
C VAL A 414 2.37 -12.38 7.73
N GLY A 415 3.33 -11.94 6.93
CA GLY A 415 3.18 -11.74 5.48
C GLY A 415 2.90 -10.30 5.06
N ASP A 416 2.50 -9.41 5.98
CA ASP A 416 2.37 -7.98 5.67
C ASP A 416 3.74 -7.38 5.37
N LYS A 417 3.76 -6.41 4.46
CA LYS A 417 4.99 -5.75 4.01
C LYS A 417 5.25 -4.47 4.80
N LEU A 418 6.44 -4.36 5.35
CA LEU A 418 6.96 -3.15 5.99
C LEU A 418 8.12 -2.58 5.19
N ALA A 419 8.37 -1.29 5.36
CA ALA A 419 9.55 -0.62 4.82
C ALA A 419 10.00 0.54 5.70
N GLY A 420 11.27 0.88 5.62
CA GLY A 420 11.78 2.20 6.06
C GLY A 420 11.83 3.19 4.91
N ARG A 421 12.26 4.42 5.20
CA ARG A 421 12.40 5.50 4.21
C ARG A 421 13.59 5.31 3.26
N HIS A 422 14.55 4.46 3.64
CA HIS A 422 15.83 4.25 2.95
C HIS A 422 15.79 3.09 1.93
N GLY A 423 14.61 2.70 1.45
CA GLY A 423 14.46 1.61 0.48
C GLY A 423 14.67 0.19 1.05
N ASN A 424 14.86 0.07 2.37
CA ASN A 424 14.80 -1.21 3.09
C ASN A 424 13.34 -1.66 3.18
N LYS A 425 13.06 -2.89 2.73
CA LYS A 425 11.71 -3.44 2.67
C LYS A 425 11.75 -4.93 2.95
N GLY A 426 10.70 -5.43 3.58
CA GLY A 426 10.61 -6.82 4.01
C GLY A 426 9.19 -7.25 4.29
N VAL A 427 8.97 -8.56 4.32
CA VAL A 427 7.72 -9.13 4.82
C VAL A 427 7.94 -9.63 6.24
N ILE A 428 6.91 -9.51 7.07
CA ILE A 428 6.97 -10.03 8.44
C ILE A 428 6.96 -11.55 8.36
N ALA A 429 8.04 -12.18 8.78
CA ALA A 429 8.13 -13.65 8.82
C ALA A 429 7.66 -14.22 10.15
N LYS A 430 7.84 -13.47 11.25
CA LYS A 430 7.44 -13.92 12.57
C LYS A 430 7.10 -12.75 13.49
N ILE A 431 6.03 -12.93 14.26
CA ILE A 431 5.68 -12.06 15.38
C ILE A 431 5.97 -12.87 16.64
N LEU A 432 6.96 -12.43 17.42
CA LEU A 432 7.40 -13.12 18.63
C LEU A 432 6.67 -12.60 19.87
N PRO A 433 6.38 -13.46 20.86
CA PRO A 433 6.02 -13.01 22.20
C PRO A 433 7.01 -11.98 22.73
N ILE A 434 6.55 -11.07 23.58
CA ILE A 434 7.37 -9.95 24.07
C ILE A 434 8.58 -10.47 24.86
N GLU A 435 8.38 -11.52 25.64
CA GLU A 435 9.40 -12.20 26.44
C GLU A 435 10.47 -12.92 25.62
N ASP A 436 10.18 -13.29 24.36
CA ASP A 436 11.11 -13.95 23.45
C ASP A 436 12.02 -12.94 22.71
N MET A 437 11.65 -11.65 22.71
CA MET A 437 12.41 -10.62 22.02
C MET A 437 13.74 -10.35 22.72
N PRO A 438 14.82 -10.06 21.97
CA PRO A 438 16.01 -9.46 22.56
C PRO A 438 15.66 -8.20 23.35
N PHE A 439 16.22 -8.05 24.54
CA PHE A 439 15.90 -6.93 25.43
C PHE A 439 17.16 -6.28 25.99
N MET A 440 17.06 -4.99 26.32
CA MET A 440 18.17 -4.20 26.86
C MET A 440 18.37 -4.48 28.37
N GLU A 441 19.49 -4.03 28.95
CA GLU A 441 19.81 -4.20 30.39
C GLU A 441 18.72 -3.75 31.37
N ASP A 442 17.85 -2.80 30.97
CA ASP A 442 16.76 -2.27 31.78
C ASP A 442 15.44 -3.04 31.64
N GLY A 443 15.46 -4.14 30.87
CA GLY A 443 14.31 -5.00 30.59
C GLY A 443 13.47 -4.58 29.39
N THR A 444 13.83 -3.50 28.69
CA THR A 444 13.06 -3.02 27.53
C THR A 444 13.28 -3.94 26.32
N PRO A 445 12.24 -4.63 25.82
CA PRO A 445 12.34 -5.45 24.62
C PRO A 445 12.40 -4.59 23.37
N VAL A 446 13.15 -5.04 22.36
CA VAL A 446 13.15 -4.38 21.04
C VAL A 446 11.83 -4.66 20.31
N ASP A 447 11.42 -3.75 19.44
CA ASP A 447 10.17 -3.88 18.68
C ASP A 447 10.37 -4.64 17.38
N VAL A 448 11.51 -4.42 16.72
CA VAL A 448 11.82 -4.98 15.40
C VAL A 448 13.26 -5.48 15.38
N VAL A 449 13.47 -6.65 14.78
CA VAL A 449 14.81 -7.16 14.50
C VAL A 449 15.05 -7.21 12.99
N LEU A 450 16.03 -6.43 12.53
CA LEU A 450 16.43 -6.36 11.12
C LEU A 450 17.77 -7.05 10.90
N ASN A 451 17.94 -7.63 9.71
CA ASN A 451 19.17 -8.33 9.35
C ASN A 451 20.25 -7.34 8.91
N PRO A 452 21.43 -7.31 9.57
CA PRO A 452 22.50 -6.38 9.22
C PRO A 452 23.13 -6.66 7.85
N LEU A 453 23.06 -7.90 7.34
CA LEU A 453 23.69 -8.27 6.07
C LEU A 453 23.10 -7.56 4.86
N GLY A 454 21.85 -7.10 4.97
CA GLY A 454 21.18 -6.35 3.91
C GLY A 454 21.73 -4.95 3.70
N VAL A 455 22.30 -4.32 4.74
CA VAL A 455 22.68 -2.89 4.71
C VAL A 455 23.89 -2.63 3.80
N PRO A 456 25.06 -3.28 3.96
CA PRO A 456 26.25 -2.94 3.18
C PRO A 456 26.09 -3.24 1.69
N ARG A 457 25.37 -4.31 1.33
CA ARG A 457 25.15 -4.69 -0.07
C ARG A 457 24.24 -3.71 -0.82
N ARG A 458 23.41 -2.96 -0.09
CA ARG A 458 22.41 -2.03 -0.64
C ARG A 458 22.88 -0.59 -0.64
N MET A 459 24.00 -0.29 0.03
CA MET A 459 24.56 1.05 0.12
C MET A 459 23.52 2.08 0.59
N ASN A 460 22.70 1.70 1.56
CA ASN A 460 21.69 2.58 2.18
C ASN A 460 21.99 2.77 3.67
N ILE A 461 23.13 3.43 3.93
CA ILE A 461 23.69 3.62 5.28
C ILE A 461 22.85 4.64 6.06
N GLY A 462 22.08 5.49 5.38
CA GLY A 462 21.18 6.47 6.00
C GLY A 462 20.27 5.86 7.07
N GLN A 463 19.86 4.59 6.91
CA GLN A 463 19.03 3.89 7.90
C GLN A 463 19.74 3.65 9.25
N ILE A 464 21.07 3.52 9.24
CA ILE A 464 21.88 3.36 10.47
C ILE A 464 22.10 4.72 11.14
N LEU A 465 22.27 5.78 10.34
CA LEU A 465 22.33 7.14 10.88
C LEU A 465 20.98 7.58 11.46
N GLU A 466 19.87 7.22 10.79
CA GLU A 466 18.52 7.39 11.31
C GLU A 466 18.34 6.66 12.64
N LEU A 467 18.78 5.39 12.73
CA LEU A 467 18.74 4.60 13.96
C LEU A 467 19.41 5.31 15.14
N HIS A 468 20.63 5.82 14.92
CA HIS A 468 21.41 6.50 15.95
C HIS A 468 20.82 7.86 16.32
N LEU A 469 20.47 8.68 15.33
CA LEU A 469 19.83 9.97 15.59
C LEU A 469 18.44 9.80 16.23
N GLY A 470 17.71 8.74 15.90
CA GLY A 470 16.45 8.38 16.53
C GLY A 470 16.62 7.99 17.99
N TRP A 471 17.70 7.28 18.34
CA TRP A 471 18.05 7.06 19.75
C TRP A 471 18.34 8.36 20.49
N LEU A 472 19.13 9.27 19.89
CA LEU A 472 19.42 10.59 20.46
C LEU A 472 18.13 11.39 20.70
N ALA A 473 17.26 11.46 19.70
CA ALA A 473 15.97 12.14 19.76
C ALA A 473 15.06 11.57 20.85
N LYS A 474 15.02 10.23 20.98
CA LYS A 474 14.23 9.56 22.02
C LYS A 474 14.76 9.86 23.43
N GLN A 475 16.08 9.74 23.61
CA GLN A 475 16.69 9.76 24.93
C GLN A 475 17.01 11.19 25.42
N GLY A 476 17.20 12.13 24.49
CA GLY A 476 17.73 13.46 24.77
C GLY A 476 19.24 13.45 25.04
N TRP A 477 19.84 14.64 24.97
CA TRP A 477 21.26 14.85 25.21
C TRP A 477 21.55 16.20 25.83
N ASP A 478 22.74 16.32 26.40
CA ASP A 478 23.29 17.58 26.89
C ASP A 478 24.80 17.57 26.69
N LEU A 479 25.32 18.53 25.91
CA LEU A 479 26.76 18.65 25.66
C LEU A 479 27.56 18.92 26.94
N ASP A 480 26.95 19.49 27.99
CA ASP A 480 27.60 19.68 29.29
C ASP A 480 27.89 18.35 30.00
N ILE A 481 27.15 17.28 29.68
CA ILE A 481 27.37 15.92 30.24
C ILE A 481 28.60 15.26 29.63
N ALA A 482 28.92 15.57 28.37
CA ALA A 482 30.12 15.05 27.70
C ALA A 482 31.42 15.74 28.17
N GLY A 483 31.33 16.86 28.89
CA GLY A 483 32.47 17.70 29.28
C GLY A 483 32.84 17.63 30.77
N ASP A 484 34.05 17.18 31.07
CA ASP A 484 34.70 17.49 32.36
C ASP A 484 35.01 19.00 32.39
N LYS A 485 34.14 19.79 33.04
CA LYS A 485 34.27 21.28 33.20
C LYS A 485 35.61 21.72 33.82
N SER A 486 36.47 20.78 34.24
CA SER A 486 37.78 21.06 34.85
C SER A 486 38.95 21.24 33.86
N LYS A 487 38.79 20.99 32.56
CA LYS A 487 39.85 21.21 31.55
C LYS A 487 39.39 22.19 30.48
N ALA A 488 40.13 23.29 30.34
CA ALA A 488 40.04 24.22 29.21
C ALA A 488 40.48 23.53 27.91
N GLN A 489 39.63 22.65 27.38
CA GLN A 489 39.84 21.96 26.13
C GLN A 489 39.15 22.75 25.02
N LYS A 490 39.87 23.00 23.92
CA LYS A 490 39.33 23.66 22.73
C LYS A 490 38.14 22.83 22.24
N LEU A 491 36.94 23.43 22.20
CA LEU A 491 35.74 22.79 21.69
C LEU A 491 36.02 22.24 20.28
N ALA A 492 35.57 21.02 20.03
CA ALA A 492 35.66 20.43 18.70
C ALA A 492 34.74 21.22 17.74
N GLU A 493 35.06 21.20 16.44
CA GLU A 493 34.31 21.94 15.42
C GLU A 493 32.82 21.59 15.43
N TRP A 494 32.49 20.31 15.56
CA TRP A 494 31.11 19.82 15.65
C TRP A 494 30.36 20.34 16.88
N GLN A 495 31.03 20.45 18.04
CA GLN A 495 30.43 21.00 19.26
C GLN A 495 30.10 22.47 19.08
N GLN A 496 31.02 23.23 18.47
CA GLN A 496 30.81 24.63 18.18
C GLN A 496 29.64 24.81 17.20
N ARG A 497 29.57 24.01 16.13
CA ARG A 497 28.44 24.06 15.19
C ARG A 497 27.11 23.80 15.89
N LEU A 498 27.00 22.77 16.74
CA LEU A 498 25.78 22.47 17.49
C LEU A 498 25.34 23.61 18.42
N ILE A 499 26.31 24.27 19.08
CA ILE A 499 26.04 25.47 19.89
C ILE A 499 25.59 26.65 19.00
N ASP A 500 26.22 26.84 17.85
CA ASP A 500 25.91 27.94 16.93
C ASP A 500 24.49 27.80 16.34
N ILE A 501 24.02 26.57 16.12
CA ILE A 501 22.65 26.28 15.68
C ILE A 501 21.64 26.15 16.84
N GLY A 502 22.09 26.26 18.10
CA GLY A 502 21.23 26.24 19.29
C GLY A 502 20.67 24.88 19.66
N VAL A 503 21.41 23.79 19.40
CA VAL A 503 20.99 22.41 19.67
C VAL A 503 21.98 21.70 20.61
N GLU A 504 22.58 22.45 21.53
CA GLU A 504 23.50 21.95 22.55
C GLU A 504 22.85 21.02 23.59
N GLN A 505 21.53 21.13 23.75
CA GLN A 505 20.73 20.33 24.67
C GLN A 505 19.38 20.01 24.03
N ALA A 506 18.91 18.79 24.20
CA ALA A 506 17.56 18.38 23.80
C ALA A 506 16.95 17.47 24.85
N ASP A 507 15.69 17.73 25.22
CA ASP A 507 14.95 16.87 26.14
C ASP A 507 14.63 15.52 25.50
N PRO A 508 14.34 14.46 26.30
CA PRO A 508 13.82 13.21 25.76
C PRO A 508 12.55 13.43 24.91
N ASP A 509 12.34 12.56 23.92
CA ASP A 509 11.24 12.66 22.94
C ASP A 509 11.22 13.94 22.09
N THR A 510 12.39 14.55 21.86
CA THR A 510 12.52 15.73 20.98
C THR A 510 12.57 15.30 19.52
N LYS A 511 11.62 15.77 18.70
CA LYS A 511 11.66 15.59 17.24
C LYS A 511 12.73 16.50 16.64
N VAL A 512 13.56 15.94 15.76
CA VAL A 512 14.68 16.63 15.10
C VAL A 512 14.50 16.62 13.59
N ALA A 513 15.06 17.62 12.91
CA ALA A 513 15.09 17.69 11.46
C ALA A 513 16.53 17.60 10.94
N THR A 514 16.77 16.69 10.00
CA THR A 514 18.02 16.57 9.24
C THR A 514 17.70 16.77 7.76
N PRO A 515 17.76 18.03 7.25
CA PRO A 515 17.42 18.32 5.86
C PRO A 515 18.34 17.60 4.88
N VAL A 516 17.77 17.18 3.75
CA VAL A 516 18.50 16.52 2.67
C VAL A 516 19.66 17.39 2.15
N PHE A 517 20.88 16.82 2.13
CA PHE A 517 22.16 17.47 1.77
C PHE A 517 22.66 18.59 2.70
N ASP A 518 22.00 18.84 3.85
CA ASP A 518 22.43 19.86 4.85
C ASP A 518 22.25 19.37 6.30
N GLY A 519 22.18 18.05 6.46
CA GLY A 519 21.77 17.40 7.68
C GLY A 519 22.82 17.35 8.79
N ALA A 520 22.52 16.51 9.78
CA ALA A 520 23.46 16.15 10.85
C ALA A 520 24.68 15.42 10.28
N ARG A 521 25.88 15.78 10.74
CA ARG A 521 27.14 15.17 10.31
C ARG A 521 27.46 13.93 11.12
N GLU A 522 28.28 13.03 10.55
CA GLU A 522 28.66 11.78 11.21
C GLU A 522 29.38 12.01 12.55
N ASP A 523 30.27 13.00 12.62
CA ASP A 523 31.02 13.35 13.82
C ASP A 523 30.14 13.96 14.93
N GLU A 524 29.11 14.71 14.54
CA GLU A 524 28.08 15.23 15.45
C GLU A 524 27.27 14.08 16.07
N ILE A 525 26.80 13.12 15.26
CA ILE A 525 26.00 11.99 15.76
C ILE A 525 26.83 11.13 16.73
N VAL A 526 28.05 10.77 16.34
CA VAL A 526 28.94 9.95 17.18
C VAL A 526 29.30 10.69 18.47
N GLY A 527 29.60 11.99 18.39
CA GLY A 527 29.87 12.82 19.56
C GLY A 527 28.67 12.91 20.52
N LEU A 528 27.46 13.08 19.97
CA LEU A 528 26.22 13.18 20.75
C LEU A 528 25.84 11.87 21.45
N LEU A 529 26.17 10.71 20.89
CA LEU A 529 25.93 9.42 21.56
C LEU A 529 26.66 9.35 22.92
N GLY A 530 27.85 9.97 23.01
CA GLY A 530 28.61 10.18 24.24
C GLY A 530 28.03 11.22 25.21
N ALA A 531 27.02 11.98 24.78
CA ALA A 531 26.37 13.07 25.53
C ALA A 531 24.91 12.76 25.92
N THR A 532 24.42 11.55 25.62
CA THR A 532 23.03 11.16 25.93
C THR A 532 22.75 11.15 27.42
N TYR A 533 21.53 11.54 27.79
CA TYR A 533 21.05 11.38 29.16
C TYR A 533 21.00 9.90 29.55
N PRO A 534 21.37 9.55 30.79
CA PRO A 534 21.12 8.21 31.29
C PRO A 534 19.61 7.95 31.42
N ASN A 535 19.23 6.67 31.45
CA ASN A 535 17.86 6.28 31.76
C ASN A 535 17.51 6.60 33.23
N ARG A 536 16.29 6.26 33.66
CA ARG A 536 15.79 6.48 35.03
C ARG A 536 16.70 5.92 36.14
N ASP A 537 17.52 4.92 35.83
CA ASP A 537 18.41 4.22 36.77
C ASP A 537 19.85 4.76 36.72
N GLY A 538 20.10 5.84 35.97
CA GLY A 538 21.42 6.45 35.83
C GLY A 538 22.34 5.72 34.84
N VAL A 539 21.81 4.80 34.04
CA VAL A 539 22.58 3.98 33.09
C VAL A 539 22.41 4.50 31.67
N ARG A 540 23.53 4.66 30.97
CA ARG A 540 23.53 4.92 29.52
C ARG A 540 23.51 3.60 28.77
N MET A 541 22.38 3.29 28.15
CA MET A 541 22.11 2.01 27.50
C MET A 541 22.93 1.83 26.21
N VAL A 542 22.77 2.76 25.27
CA VAL A 542 23.53 2.79 24.01
C VAL A 542 24.82 3.58 24.23
N LYS A 543 25.96 2.99 23.87
CA LYS A 543 27.29 3.59 24.02
C LYS A 543 27.64 4.49 22.83
N GLU A 544 28.83 5.09 22.89
CA GLU A 544 29.35 6.01 21.84
C GLU A 544 29.43 5.38 20.45
N ASP A 545 29.55 4.05 20.36
CA ASP A 545 29.57 3.29 19.10
C ASP A 545 28.17 3.00 18.54
N GLY A 546 27.11 3.51 19.18
CA GLY A 546 25.72 3.31 18.77
C GLY A 546 25.18 1.92 19.09
N LYS A 547 25.86 1.16 19.96
CA LYS A 547 25.46 -0.21 20.33
C LYS A 547 25.10 -0.34 21.81
N ALA A 548 24.26 -1.33 22.09
CA ALA A 548 23.85 -1.72 23.44
C ALA A 548 24.10 -3.20 23.68
N ALA A 549 24.31 -3.57 24.95
CA ALA A 549 24.26 -4.97 25.36
C ALA A 549 22.80 -5.44 25.37
N LEU A 550 22.55 -6.54 24.66
CA LEU A 550 21.24 -7.18 24.61
C LEU A 550 21.30 -8.55 25.29
N PHE A 551 20.16 -8.97 25.83
CA PHE A 551 19.96 -10.31 26.37
C PHE A 551 19.01 -11.09 25.48
N ASP A 552 19.25 -12.38 25.34
CA ASP A 552 18.33 -13.27 24.67
C ASP A 552 17.10 -13.52 25.55
N GLY A 553 15.92 -13.10 25.07
CA GLY A 553 14.64 -13.32 25.75
C GLY A 553 14.32 -14.79 26.04
N ARG A 554 14.90 -15.72 25.26
CA ARG A 554 14.63 -17.16 25.40
C ARG A 554 15.50 -17.85 26.44
N SER A 555 16.81 -17.62 26.39
CA SER A 555 17.75 -18.26 27.31
C SER A 555 18.03 -17.42 28.56
N GLY A 556 17.90 -16.10 28.47
CA GLY A 556 18.30 -15.14 29.50
C GLY A 556 19.79 -14.79 29.50
N GLU A 557 20.58 -15.41 28.62
CA GLU A 557 22.02 -15.13 28.51
C GLU A 557 22.26 -13.83 27.69
N PRO A 558 23.29 -13.03 28.03
CA PRO A 558 23.68 -11.89 27.22
C PRO A 558 24.23 -12.34 25.86
N PHE A 559 23.94 -11.58 24.81
CA PHE A 559 24.62 -11.76 23.53
C PHE A 559 26.12 -11.45 23.67
N PRO A 560 27.00 -12.20 22.97
CA PRO A 560 28.45 -12.09 23.17
C PRO A 560 29.03 -10.74 22.72
N ASP A 561 28.42 -10.12 21.72
CA ASP A 561 28.83 -8.84 21.15
C ASP A 561 27.70 -7.81 21.29
N PRO A 562 28.03 -6.51 21.49
CA PRO A 562 27.03 -5.45 21.53
C PRO A 562 26.38 -5.26 20.15
N VAL A 563 25.09 -4.94 20.16
CA VAL A 563 24.24 -4.86 18.96
C VAL A 563 23.84 -3.41 18.71
N SER A 564 23.80 -3.00 17.45
CA SER A 564 23.32 -1.66 17.07
C SER A 564 21.82 -1.56 17.33
N VAL A 565 21.44 -0.60 18.18
CA VAL A 565 20.06 -0.41 18.66
C VAL A 565 19.72 1.07 18.63
N GLY A 566 18.48 1.38 18.27
CA GLY A 566 17.97 2.75 18.25
C GLY A 566 16.57 2.82 17.69
N TYR A 567 16.06 4.02 17.40
CA TYR A 567 14.73 4.20 16.86
C TYR A 567 14.78 4.46 15.35
N MET A 568 14.01 3.70 14.59
CA MET A 568 13.80 3.94 13.16
C MET A 568 12.33 4.17 12.86
N TYR A 569 12.05 4.96 11.82
CA TYR A 569 10.70 5.21 11.36
C TYR A 569 10.27 4.14 10.34
N ILE A 570 9.32 3.30 10.72
CA ILE A 570 8.86 2.16 9.92
C ILE A 570 7.42 2.37 9.44
N LEU A 571 7.20 2.10 8.16
CA LEU A 571 5.95 2.29 7.44
C LEU A 571 5.28 0.93 7.20
N LYS A 572 3.96 0.87 7.42
CA LYS A 572 3.12 -0.25 6.96
C LYS A 572 2.67 0.02 5.54
N LEU A 573 3.06 -0.84 4.60
CA LEU A 573 2.72 -0.66 3.19
C LEU A 573 1.38 -1.31 2.86
N HIS A 574 0.74 -0.81 1.81
CA HIS A 574 -0.55 -1.30 1.29
C HIS A 574 -0.40 -2.62 0.49
N HIS A 575 0.44 -3.51 1.00
CA HIS A 575 0.72 -4.83 0.47
C HIS A 575 0.50 -5.83 1.60
N LEU A 576 -0.77 -6.03 1.94
CA LEU A 576 -1.20 -6.85 3.06
C LEU A 576 -1.43 -8.29 2.63
N VAL A 577 -1.20 -9.22 3.55
CA VAL A 577 -1.41 -10.66 3.29
C VAL A 577 -2.89 -10.96 3.04
N ASP A 578 -3.80 -10.29 3.76
CA ASP A 578 -5.24 -10.49 3.65
C ASP A 578 -5.75 -10.19 2.22
N ASP A 579 -5.14 -9.23 1.53
CA ASP A 579 -5.49 -8.88 0.15
C ASP A 579 -4.88 -9.87 -0.86
N LYS A 580 -3.72 -10.46 -0.52
CA LYS A 580 -2.95 -11.33 -1.43
C LYS A 580 -3.28 -12.80 -1.32
N ILE A 581 -3.71 -13.27 -0.15
CA ILE A 581 -4.09 -14.66 0.04
C ILE A 581 -5.31 -14.98 -0.83
N HIS A 582 -5.19 -16.05 -1.61
CA HIS A 582 -6.23 -16.51 -2.51
C HIS A 582 -6.08 -18.01 -2.76
N ALA A 583 -7.19 -18.74 -2.62
CA ALA A 583 -7.26 -20.16 -2.89
C ALA A 583 -8.58 -20.47 -3.61
N ARG A 584 -8.54 -21.48 -4.50
CA ARG A 584 -9.69 -21.94 -5.26
C ARG A 584 -9.63 -23.46 -5.37
N SER A 585 -10.74 -24.12 -5.05
CA SER A 585 -10.98 -25.52 -5.40
C SER A 585 -11.70 -25.59 -6.75
N THR A 586 -12.97 -25.21 -6.77
CA THR A 586 -13.82 -25.00 -7.96
C THR A 586 -14.34 -23.57 -7.98
N GLY A 587 -14.87 -23.09 -9.10
CA GLY A 587 -15.32 -21.70 -9.20
C GLY A 587 -15.88 -21.38 -10.58
N PRO A 588 -16.08 -20.10 -10.91
CA PRO A 588 -16.60 -19.71 -12.21
C PRO A 588 -15.59 -19.97 -13.34
N TYR A 589 -16.13 -20.18 -14.54
CA TYR A 589 -15.40 -20.46 -15.76
C TYR A 589 -15.79 -19.46 -16.86
N SER A 590 -14.87 -19.23 -17.78
CA SER A 590 -15.11 -18.43 -18.99
C SER A 590 -16.11 -19.14 -19.90
N MET A 591 -17.10 -18.40 -20.41
CA MET A 591 -18.07 -18.96 -21.36
C MET A 591 -17.42 -19.31 -22.71
N ILE A 592 -16.32 -18.64 -23.08
CA ILE A 592 -15.68 -18.81 -24.38
C ILE A 592 -14.69 -19.96 -24.35
N THR A 593 -13.74 -19.91 -23.40
CA THR A 593 -12.63 -20.86 -23.35
C THR A 593 -12.90 -22.05 -22.43
N GLN A 594 -13.98 -22.01 -21.63
CA GLN A 594 -14.28 -22.98 -20.57
C GLN A 594 -13.20 -23.11 -19.48
N GLN A 595 -12.19 -22.24 -19.49
CA GLN A 595 -11.13 -22.18 -18.48
C GLN A 595 -11.59 -21.45 -17.21
N PRO A 596 -10.99 -21.75 -16.05
CA PRO A 596 -11.17 -20.96 -14.84
C PRO A 596 -11.00 -19.45 -15.10
N LEU A 597 -11.89 -18.62 -14.56
CA LEU A 597 -11.69 -17.16 -14.58
C LEU A 597 -10.39 -16.76 -13.87
N GLY A 598 -9.87 -15.57 -14.16
CA GLY A 598 -8.65 -15.05 -13.54
C GLY A 598 -8.94 -14.03 -12.44
N GLY A 599 -8.05 -13.94 -11.45
CA GLY A 599 -8.10 -12.90 -10.42
C GLY A 599 -8.96 -13.21 -9.20
N LYS A 600 -8.55 -12.69 -8.03
CA LYS A 600 -9.17 -12.95 -6.73
C LYS A 600 -10.64 -12.52 -6.67
N ALA A 601 -10.97 -11.34 -7.21
CA ALA A 601 -12.33 -10.79 -7.18
C ALA A 601 -13.37 -11.68 -7.88
N GLN A 602 -12.94 -12.48 -8.86
CA GLN A 602 -13.80 -13.42 -9.59
C GLN A 602 -13.72 -14.85 -9.04
N PHE A 603 -13.05 -15.06 -7.90
CA PHE A 603 -12.71 -16.38 -7.38
C PHE A 603 -11.96 -17.22 -8.45
N GLY A 604 -10.98 -16.59 -9.09
CA GLY A 604 -10.27 -17.12 -10.24
C GLY A 604 -9.23 -18.20 -9.93
N GLY A 605 -8.79 -18.94 -10.94
CA GLY A 605 -7.68 -19.89 -10.85
C GLY A 605 -6.31 -19.22 -10.96
N GLN A 606 -5.27 -19.95 -10.57
CA GLN A 606 -3.88 -19.56 -10.85
C GLN A 606 -3.52 -19.87 -12.30
N ARG A 607 -2.72 -19.01 -12.93
CA ARG A 607 -2.25 -19.25 -14.29
C ARG A 607 -1.07 -20.21 -14.25
N PHE A 608 -1.25 -21.39 -14.82
CA PHE A 608 -0.16 -22.30 -15.15
C PHE A 608 0.37 -21.94 -16.55
N GLY A 609 1.52 -21.29 -16.61
CA GLY A 609 2.06 -20.71 -17.84
C GLY A 609 2.96 -21.65 -18.62
N GLU A 610 3.48 -21.13 -19.74
CA GLU A 610 4.37 -21.87 -20.64
C GLU A 610 5.68 -22.30 -19.96
N MET A 611 6.28 -21.43 -19.14
CA MET A 611 7.51 -21.76 -18.43
C MET A 611 7.29 -22.85 -17.36
N GLU A 612 6.12 -22.88 -16.72
CA GLU A 612 5.77 -23.94 -15.77
C GLU A 612 5.52 -25.28 -16.48
N VAL A 613 4.97 -25.25 -17.70
CA VAL A 613 4.86 -26.46 -18.56
C VAL A 613 6.25 -27.03 -18.83
N TRP A 614 7.21 -26.20 -19.27
CA TRP A 614 8.58 -26.65 -19.53
C TRP A 614 9.24 -27.26 -18.29
N ALA A 615 8.95 -26.72 -17.10
CA ALA A 615 9.44 -27.30 -15.85
C ALA A 615 8.90 -28.72 -15.64
N MET A 616 7.60 -28.95 -15.86
CA MET A 616 6.99 -30.27 -15.73
C MET A 616 7.51 -31.26 -16.78
N GLU A 617 7.72 -30.81 -18.02
CA GLU A 617 8.35 -31.60 -19.07
C GLU A 617 9.79 -31.99 -18.70
N ALA A 618 10.57 -31.07 -18.15
CA ALA A 618 11.93 -31.33 -17.70
C ALA A 618 11.99 -32.35 -16.55
N TYR A 619 11.01 -32.35 -15.66
CA TYR A 619 10.85 -33.39 -14.64
C TYR A 619 10.36 -34.74 -15.20
N GLY A 620 9.82 -34.77 -16.42
CA GLY A 620 9.16 -35.95 -16.98
C GLY A 620 7.81 -36.26 -16.33
N ALA A 621 7.17 -35.26 -15.70
CA ALA A 621 5.92 -35.42 -14.95
C ALA A 621 4.69 -35.39 -15.86
N ALA A 622 4.62 -36.32 -16.83
CA ALA A 622 3.62 -36.31 -17.90
C ALA A 622 2.16 -36.33 -17.39
N TYR A 623 1.83 -37.19 -16.42
CA TYR A 623 0.46 -37.29 -15.88
C TYR A 623 0.03 -36.01 -15.14
N ALA A 624 0.93 -35.43 -14.35
CA ALA A 624 0.62 -34.20 -13.61
C ALA A 624 0.45 -33.01 -14.56
N LEU A 625 1.24 -32.95 -15.64
CA LEU A 625 1.07 -31.95 -16.70
C LEU A 625 -0.26 -32.14 -17.44
N GLN A 626 -0.60 -33.37 -17.82
CA GLN A 626 -1.87 -33.68 -18.47
C GLN A 626 -3.06 -33.30 -17.59
N GLU A 627 -3.02 -33.63 -16.29
CA GLU A 627 -4.06 -33.29 -15.32
C GLU A 627 -4.30 -31.78 -15.22
N LEU A 628 -3.23 -30.99 -15.13
CA LEU A 628 -3.28 -29.53 -15.04
C LEU A 628 -3.89 -28.88 -16.29
N LEU A 629 -3.57 -29.41 -17.47
CA LEU A 629 -4.03 -28.86 -18.76
C LEU A 629 -5.40 -29.37 -19.21
N THR A 630 -6.03 -30.29 -18.49
CA THR A 630 -7.31 -30.92 -18.87
C THR A 630 -8.35 -30.77 -17.76
N ILE A 631 -8.44 -31.76 -16.86
CA ILE A 631 -9.49 -31.91 -15.85
C ILE A 631 -9.46 -30.83 -14.75
N LYS A 632 -8.34 -30.12 -14.60
CA LYS A 632 -8.22 -28.93 -13.73
C LYS A 632 -8.47 -27.61 -14.46
N SER A 633 -8.72 -27.64 -15.77
CA SER A 633 -8.89 -26.47 -16.62
C SER A 633 -10.22 -26.54 -17.38
N ASP A 634 -10.20 -27.04 -18.62
CA ASP A 634 -11.24 -26.89 -19.63
C ASP A 634 -11.75 -28.21 -20.20
N ASP A 635 -11.43 -29.34 -19.55
CA ASP A 635 -12.20 -30.57 -19.74
C ASP A 635 -13.52 -30.49 -18.95
N VAL A 636 -14.57 -30.04 -19.65
CA VAL A 636 -15.91 -29.79 -19.09
C VAL A 636 -16.55 -31.02 -18.43
N PRO A 637 -16.64 -32.19 -19.07
CA PRO A 637 -17.14 -33.40 -18.41
C PRO A 637 -16.14 -33.96 -17.39
N GLY A 638 -14.84 -33.87 -17.67
CA GLY A 638 -13.79 -34.40 -16.78
C GLY A 638 -13.80 -33.74 -15.41
N ARG A 639 -13.90 -32.41 -15.33
CA ARG A 639 -13.89 -31.70 -14.03
C ARG A 639 -15.05 -32.08 -13.11
N VAL A 640 -16.24 -32.38 -13.65
CA VAL A 640 -17.41 -32.81 -12.87
C VAL A 640 -17.19 -34.22 -12.33
N LYS A 641 -16.75 -35.15 -13.20
CA LYS A 641 -16.45 -36.54 -12.82
C LYS A 641 -15.31 -36.63 -11.80
N VAL A 642 -14.30 -35.77 -11.90
CA VAL A 642 -13.22 -35.66 -10.91
C VAL A 642 -13.76 -35.27 -9.55
N TYR A 643 -14.61 -34.25 -9.50
CA TYR A 643 -15.20 -33.79 -8.24
C TYR A 643 -16.04 -34.91 -7.59
N GLU A 644 -16.86 -35.58 -8.40
CA GLU A 644 -17.66 -36.73 -7.98
C GLU A 644 -16.80 -37.88 -7.45
N ALA A 645 -15.75 -38.26 -8.18
CA ALA A 645 -14.82 -39.32 -7.78
C ALA A 645 -14.15 -39.00 -6.45
N ILE A 646 -13.70 -37.76 -6.23
CA ILE A 646 -13.10 -37.32 -4.97
C ILE A 646 -14.11 -37.46 -3.81
N VAL A 647 -15.37 -37.02 -4.01
CA VAL A 647 -16.43 -37.12 -3.00
C VAL A 647 -16.78 -38.59 -2.69
N LYS A 648 -16.78 -39.45 -3.70
CA LYS A 648 -17.04 -40.89 -3.54
C LYS A 648 -15.84 -41.69 -3.01
N GLY A 649 -14.64 -41.11 -3.01
CA GLY A 649 -13.41 -41.81 -2.68
C GLY A 649 -12.97 -42.81 -3.76
N GLU A 650 -13.36 -42.56 -5.02
CA GLU A 650 -13.00 -43.35 -6.19
C GLU A 650 -11.72 -42.81 -6.85
N ASN A 651 -11.17 -43.58 -7.80
CA ASN A 651 -10.01 -43.13 -8.56
C ASN A 651 -10.39 -42.00 -9.51
N ILE A 652 -9.45 -41.08 -9.73
CA ILE A 652 -9.57 -40.00 -10.71
C ILE A 652 -9.75 -40.61 -12.12
N PRO A 653 -10.77 -40.18 -12.88
CA PRO A 653 -11.02 -40.67 -14.23
C PRO A 653 -9.95 -40.19 -15.23
N ASP A 654 -9.88 -40.85 -16.39
CA ASP A 654 -8.99 -40.44 -17.48
C ASP A 654 -9.36 -39.05 -18.03
N SER A 655 -8.34 -38.31 -18.46
CA SER A 655 -8.50 -36.97 -19.03
C SER A 655 -9.08 -37.01 -20.44
N GLY A 656 -10.04 -36.13 -20.72
CA GLY A 656 -10.64 -35.92 -22.02
C GLY A 656 -9.86 -34.93 -22.90
N ILE A 657 -10.53 -34.45 -23.96
CA ILE A 657 -9.99 -33.46 -24.90
C ILE A 657 -10.27 -32.05 -24.35
N PRO A 658 -9.27 -31.17 -24.22
CA PRO A 658 -9.46 -29.77 -23.82
C PRO A 658 -10.42 -29.01 -24.74
N GLU A 659 -11.29 -28.19 -24.17
CA GLU A 659 -12.18 -27.33 -24.95
C GLU A 659 -11.40 -26.31 -25.80
N SER A 660 -10.26 -25.80 -25.30
CA SER A 660 -9.42 -24.87 -26.06
C SER A 660 -8.96 -25.45 -27.40
N PHE A 661 -8.74 -26.77 -27.48
CA PHE A 661 -8.37 -27.43 -28.73
C PHE A 661 -9.54 -27.47 -29.72
N LYS A 662 -10.78 -27.73 -29.24
CA LYS A 662 -11.97 -27.68 -30.08
C LYS A 662 -12.22 -26.26 -30.61
N VAL A 663 -12.06 -25.25 -29.74
CA VAL A 663 -12.16 -23.83 -30.13
C VAL A 663 -11.14 -23.50 -31.22
N LEU A 664 -9.87 -23.91 -31.07
CA LEU A 664 -8.84 -23.70 -32.08
C LEU A 664 -9.21 -24.31 -33.44
N VAL A 665 -9.72 -25.55 -33.46
CA VAL A 665 -10.17 -26.20 -34.70
C VAL A 665 -11.31 -25.40 -35.34
N LYS A 666 -12.25 -24.89 -34.55
CA LYS A 666 -13.35 -24.04 -35.05
C LYS A 666 -12.86 -22.70 -35.58
N GLU A 667 -11.89 -22.07 -34.93
CA GLU A 667 -11.26 -20.83 -35.41
C GLU A 667 -10.54 -21.06 -36.76
N MET A 668 -9.79 -22.14 -36.91
CA MET A 668 -9.17 -22.49 -38.19
C MET A 668 -10.21 -22.78 -39.29
N GLN A 669 -11.28 -23.51 -38.98
CA GLN A 669 -12.39 -23.75 -39.90
C GLN A 669 -13.08 -22.44 -40.33
N SER A 670 -13.20 -21.47 -39.42
CA SER A 670 -13.75 -20.14 -39.72
C SER A 670 -12.88 -19.33 -40.69
N LEU A 671 -11.58 -19.62 -40.73
CA LEU A 671 -10.61 -19.06 -41.69
C LEU A 671 -10.57 -19.84 -43.02
N CYS A 672 -11.56 -20.70 -43.28
CA CYS A 672 -11.65 -21.57 -44.45
C CYS A 672 -10.52 -22.60 -44.56
N LEU A 673 -9.87 -22.95 -43.44
CA LEU A 673 -8.92 -24.05 -43.38
C LEU A 673 -9.68 -25.34 -43.01
N ASN A 674 -9.68 -26.33 -43.90
CA ASN A 674 -10.28 -27.63 -43.59
C ASN A 674 -9.33 -28.42 -42.68
N VAL A 675 -9.63 -28.43 -41.37
CA VAL A 675 -8.88 -29.17 -40.36
C VAL A 675 -9.71 -30.35 -39.90
N GLU A 676 -9.16 -31.56 -40.04
CA GLU A 676 -9.79 -32.83 -39.67
C GLU A 676 -8.87 -33.60 -38.71
N VAL A 677 -9.46 -34.24 -37.70
CA VAL A 677 -8.74 -35.17 -36.81
C VAL A 677 -8.92 -36.57 -37.36
N LEU A 678 -7.81 -37.25 -37.66
CA LEU A 678 -7.82 -38.59 -38.25
C LEU A 678 -7.48 -39.64 -37.19
N SER A 679 -8.20 -40.75 -37.21
CA SER A 679 -7.81 -41.98 -36.53
C SER A 679 -6.66 -42.69 -37.27
N GLN A 680 -6.13 -43.77 -36.69
CA GLN A 680 -5.04 -44.55 -37.32
C GLN A 680 -5.43 -45.18 -38.67
N ASP A 681 -6.71 -45.49 -38.88
CA ASP A 681 -7.28 -46.02 -40.12
C ASP A 681 -7.60 -44.93 -41.17
N GLY A 682 -7.32 -43.66 -40.87
CA GLY A 682 -7.51 -42.53 -41.78
C GLY A 682 -8.96 -42.06 -41.89
N THR A 683 -9.84 -42.52 -41.00
CA THR A 683 -11.22 -42.03 -40.91
C THR A 683 -11.27 -40.75 -40.09
N SER A 684 -12.13 -39.81 -40.50
CA SER A 684 -12.31 -38.55 -39.79
C SER A 684 -13.12 -38.76 -38.51
N ILE A 685 -12.60 -38.25 -37.40
CA ILE A 685 -13.27 -38.27 -36.10
C ILE A 685 -14.01 -36.95 -35.94
N GLU A 686 -15.33 -37.02 -35.70
CA GLU A 686 -16.08 -35.84 -35.29
C GLU A 686 -15.82 -35.53 -33.81
N LEU A 687 -15.29 -34.34 -33.54
CA LEU A 687 -15.11 -33.79 -32.19
C LEU A 687 -16.44 -33.26 -31.64
N ARG A 688 -17.46 -34.11 -31.52
CA ARG A 688 -18.72 -33.75 -30.82
C ARG A 688 -18.63 -34.14 -29.36
N ASP A 689 -19.19 -33.30 -28.50
CA ASP A 689 -19.53 -33.71 -27.14
C ASP A 689 -20.58 -34.81 -27.25
N ALA A 690 -20.25 -35.99 -26.72
CA ALA A 690 -21.19 -37.10 -26.72
C ALA A 690 -22.46 -36.64 -25.99
N GLU A 691 -23.62 -36.83 -26.63
CA GLU A 691 -24.97 -36.65 -26.09
C GLU A 691 -25.28 -37.62 -24.90
N GLU A 692 -24.25 -38.06 -24.16
CA GLU A 692 -24.33 -39.03 -23.06
C GLU A 692 -24.99 -38.46 -21.79
N ASP A 693 -24.96 -37.15 -21.56
CA ASP A 693 -25.50 -36.56 -20.34
C ASP A 693 -27.04 -36.64 -20.26
N VAL A 694 -27.74 -36.57 -21.40
CA VAL A 694 -29.20 -36.71 -21.45
C VAL A 694 -29.61 -38.16 -21.20
N PHE A 695 -28.83 -39.12 -21.70
CA PHE A 695 -29.08 -40.54 -21.50
C PHE A 695 -28.79 -40.97 -20.06
N ARG A 696 -27.69 -40.51 -19.45
CA ARG A 696 -27.36 -40.81 -18.04
C ARG A 696 -28.37 -40.25 -17.05
N ALA A 697 -28.83 -39.01 -17.23
CA ALA A 697 -29.84 -38.43 -16.34
C ALA A 697 -31.17 -39.21 -16.39
N ALA A 698 -31.56 -39.70 -17.57
CA ALA A 698 -32.72 -40.57 -17.71
C ALA A 698 -32.50 -41.96 -17.07
N GLU A 699 -31.30 -42.54 -17.20
CA GLU A 699 -30.94 -43.84 -16.63
C GLU A 699 -30.85 -43.82 -15.09
N GLU A 700 -30.30 -42.76 -14.50
CA GLU A 700 -30.25 -42.55 -13.04
C GLU A 700 -31.66 -42.37 -12.43
N LEU A 701 -32.60 -41.82 -13.20
CA LEU A 701 -34.01 -41.73 -12.83
C LEU A 701 -34.80 -43.03 -13.10
N GLY A 702 -34.15 -44.07 -13.63
CA GLY A 702 -34.78 -45.36 -13.97
C GLY A 702 -35.75 -45.28 -15.17
N ILE A 703 -35.61 -44.25 -16.01
CA ILE A 703 -36.45 -44.03 -17.19
C ILE A 703 -35.74 -44.61 -18.41
N ASP A 704 -36.19 -45.79 -18.84
CA ASP A 704 -35.68 -46.43 -20.04
C ASP A 704 -36.26 -45.76 -21.31
N LEU A 705 -35.47 -44.89 -21.93
CA LEU A 705 -35.79 -44.22 -23.20
C LEU A 705 -35.49 -45.10 -24.44
N SER A 706 -35.11 -46.37 -24.26
CA SER A 706 -34.77 -47.28 -25.38
C SER A 706 -35.96 -47.73 -26.23
N ARG A 707 -37.20 -47.45 -25.81
CA ARG A 707 -38.39 -47.75 -26.62
C ARG A 707 -38.64 -46.65 -27.65
N ARG A 708 -38.36 -46.97 -28.92
CA ARG A 708 -38.94 -46.28 -30.08
C ARG A 708 -40.47 -46.28 -29.94
N GLU A 709 -41.06 -45.12 -29.73
CA GLU A 709 -42.50 -44.94 -29.97
C GLU A 709 -42.79 -45.14 -31.47
N PRO A 710 -43.83 -45.90 -31.85
CA PRO A 710 -44.19 -46.07 -33.24
C PRO A 710 -44.66 -44.74 -33.83
N SER A 711 -44.05 -44.36 -34.95
CA SER A 711 -44.26 -43.05 -35.59
C SER A 711 -45.64 -42.86 -36.24
N SER A 712 -46.56 -43.82 -36.14
CA SER A 712 -47.92 -43.69 -36.66
C SER A 712 -48.94 -44.60 -35.95
N VAL A 713 -50.19 -44.16 -35.95
CA VAL A 713 -51.34 -44.84 -35.32
C VAL A 713 -51.74 -46.14 -36.03
N GLU A 714 -51.17 -46.44 -37.20
CA GLU A 714 -51.48 -47.65 -37.97
C GLU A 714 -50.70 -48.91 -37.53
N GLU A 715 -49.73 -48.79 -36.62
CA GLU A 715 -48.95 -49.93 -36.10
C GLU A 715 -49.40 -50.46 -34.72
N VAL A 716 -50.61 -50.11 -34.25
CA VAL A 716 -51.18 -50.62 -32.97
C VAL A 716 -52.18 -51.76 -33.19
#